data_AF-G4V5Q4-F1
#
_entry.id   AF-G4V5Q4-F1
#
_cell.length_a   1.000
_cell.length_b   1.000
_cell.length_c   1.000
_cell.angle_alpha   90.00
_cell.angle_beta   90.00
_cell.angle_gamma   90.00
#
_symmetry.space_group_name_H-M   'P 1'
#
loop_
_entity.id
_entity.type
_entity.pdbx_description
1 polymer ?
#
loop_
_entity_poly.entity_id
_entity_poly.type
_entity_poly.pdbx_seq_one_letter_code
_entity_poly.pdbx_strand_id
1 'polypeptide(L)'
;MPPSQYHKPETALTKARELIKCDKKANALEILYEVMRVRRTKQWQKVLEELMMLFVELCVELRKNIHFRKAIYTYKNMSVLENTVSLEQVIRSYLNQIKGKTEEAQEVSKSAIMEIEDLDVLETPESLMLNAVSMEGTQDRSARTILMPWLKFLWDSYRLVLDLLRSNSKLEKLYHEVAHDAYNFCLKYGRKTEFKKLCELIRQHTQKVQNQLQPNALNAINLNNAETQTLHLETRLRQLDCAMELDMYNEAFKTVEDIWSFMMISRIHAMPSLMTNYYSKTAELFRRCGCHLYHAAALHKLYTLYRDQKKNITREELSDLGSRVLCATVAIPLPNAKLNADKFLSGEYTIMKQKTLAGLLGLIQVPTRQSLIRDLVRHKVHTVVPSNLAKLYQVLEADFQPLKLWELVQPALAHITTCSDLQVYITQLHDVIVAKTLLQLSQVYQSLNFDEFVKLCPFMEPIRLERIVLELIHNLELPIRVNHLQQAIFFDKFTDLGISQCEYGGQLVSQSTHVNDPDKLSRQLTMFAQVMQQITDILEVGQSLANCRRALVHDYRKNEKVLRSELLNRRCLIEARKEEIETYQVKRDQYYSIVEERRQAEQERLLKAEETNLANEAIQRERMKTEDEKARLKLRMARTSLKMFLDLKIDTKLDLKELTEEQLENFDADKLINKQKQEVKKKRKELAEKAKTMAKKLDYYTRACRIEEIPLLQANVEPEAMESRELFEQSVREIEEHSKAEHARQLKERNRLIRMKSDVQRLVSQLKEARDNRYRAKLAEWEALCDQTRSERLAERRAKHEAELEAEARRRAAQEAIEREEQKKRELAAEAERQKREQEAKEAAEREVARLEEESKSWTRGDIKKDEPVSANPFARHRQSEISNTSGNAFRDFRRDDTSRYSDFGRLSGSKRVGFDNTPNTRSDPSKDIWSRSGPRRTVPSEFDSLYEDDSGNAGGWTQVGSRRENERTKPFGRGGSTMGGGFNRGPKNPDMDTGSSTPWRREGPNAAGGKSQVFEEMRGGNVKRPFGSSGFPSRISSGLSDDRKY
;
A
#
# COMPACT_ATOMS: atom_id res chain seq x y z
N MET A 1 45.88 20.78 -2.17
CA MET A 1 45.10 22.02 -1.96
C MET A 1 46.06 23.13 -1.58
N PRO A 2 45.88 24.37 -2.08
CA PRO A 2 46.61 25.52 -1.57
C PRO A 2 46.18 25.85 -0.12
N PRO A 3 46.96 26.64 0.64
CA PRO A 3 46.57 27.09 1.98
C PRO A 3 45.35 28.01 1.93
N SER A 4 44.40 27.83 2.86
CA SER A 4 43.23 28.71 3.03
C SER A 4 43.68 30.08 3.54
N GLN A 5 43.96 31.00 2.61
CA GLN A 5 44.74 32.22 2.85
C GLN A 5 43.95 33.32 3.60
N TYR A 6 42.64 33.15 3.77
CA TYR A 6 41.75 34.09 4.45
C TYR A 6 41.40 33.55 5.85
N HIS A 7 41.97 34.15 6.89
CA HIS A 7 41.73 33.77 8.29
C HIS A 7 40.84 34.74 9.07
N LYS A 8 40.50 35.91 8.49
CA LYS A 8 39.51 36.86 9.02
C LYS A 8 38.32 36.93 8.06
N PRO A 9 37.07 36.97 8.54
CA PRO A 9 35.91 37.12 7.67
C PRO A 9 35.86 38.48 6.97
N GLU A 10 36.36 39.52 7.64
CA GLU A 10 36.46 40.90 7.13
C GLU A 10 37.21 40.97 5.79
N THR A 11 38.44 40.43 5.71
CA THR A 11 39.27 40.52 4.51
C THR A 11 38.77 39.65 3.36
N ALA A 12 38.04 38.58 3.66
CA ALA A 12 37.33 37.81 2.63
C ALA A 12 36.13 38.59 2.07
N LEU A 13 35.41 39.33 2.91
CA LEU A 13 34.27 40.16 2.52
C LEU A 13 34.71 41.38 1.68
N THR A 14 35.80 42.07 2.01
CA THR A 14 36.36 43.12 1.13
C THR A 14 36.75 42.55 -0.22
N LYS A 15 37.49 41.43 -0.24
CA LYS A 15 37.96 40.81 -1.48
C LYS A 15 36.83 40.22 -2.33
N ALA A 16 35.75 39.76 -1.72
CA ALA A 16 34.54 39.39 -2.45
C ALA A 16 33.89 40.62 -3.11
N ARG A 17 33.75 41.75 -2.38
CA ARG A 17 33.25 43.02 -2.96
C ARG A 17 34.16 43.53 -4.10
N GLU A 18 35.47 43.37 -4.01
CA GLU A 18 36.42 43.68 -5.09
C GLU A 18 36.22 42.76 -6.32
N LEU A 19 36.07 41.44 -6.12
CA LEU A 19 35.84 40.51 -7.22
C LEU A 19 34.48 40.71 -7.90
N ILE A 20 33.45 41.15 -7.17
CA ILE A 20 32.15 41.55 -7.74
C ILE A 20 32.30 42.77 -8.64
N LYS A 21 33.06 43.80 -8.23
CA LYS A 21 33.38 44.97 -9.08
C LYS A 21 34.13 44.60 -10.37
N CYS A 22 34.80 43.46 -10.39
CA CYS A 22 35.50 42.90 -11.55
C CYS A 22 34.71 41.79 -12.28
N ASP A 23 33.39 41.70 -12.04
CA ASP A 23 32.44 40.68 -12.54
C ASP A 23 32.81 39.21 -12.30
N LYS A 24 33.83 38.94 -11.48
CA LYS A 24 34.29 37.59 -11.11
C LYS A 24 33.45 37.00 -9.98
N LYS A 25 32.13 37.09 -10.13
CA LYS A 25 31.08 36.67 -9.19
C LYS A 25 31.25 35.22 -8.72
N ALA A 26 31.64 34.31 -9.62
CA ALA A 26 31.91 32.91 -9.28
C ALA A 26 33.10 32.76 -8.30
N ASN A 27 34.19 33.50 -8.52
CA ASN A 27 35.37 33.45 -7.65
C ASN A 27 35.10 34.14 -6.31
N ALA A 28 34.28 35.20 -6.30
CA ALA A 28 33.78 35.82 -5.07
C ALA A 28 32.99 34.79 -4.23
N LEU A 29 32.08 34.05 -4.86
CA LEU A 29 31.31 32.98 -4.19
C LEU A 29 32.22 31.91 -3.57
N GLU A 30 33.28 31.49 -4.26
CA GLU A 30 34.20 30.47 -3.72
C GLU A 30 35.00 30.98 -2.53
N ILE A 31 35.49 32.23 -2.53
CA ILE A 31 36.20 32.81 -1.36
C ILE A 31 35.28 32.87 -0.13
N LEU A 32 34.03 33.30 -0.30
CA LEU A 32 33.05 33.33 0.80
C LEU A 32 32.70 31.91 1.29
N TYR A 33 32.58 30.96 0.37
CA TYR A 33 32.32 29.55 0.68
C TYR A 33 33.49 28.86 1.41
N GLU A 34 34.75 29.20 1.09
CA GLU A 34 35.92 28.69 1.80
C GLU A 34 35.95 29.13 3.26
N VAL A 35 35.69 30.41 3.56
CA VAL A 35 35.59 30.92 4.94
C VAL A 35 34.54 30.17 5.74
N MET A 36 33.36 29.93 5.14
CA MET A 36 32.30 29.14 5.76
C MET A 36 32.65 27.65 5.95
N ARG A 37 33.72 27.14 5.32
CA ARG A 37 34.21 25.76 5.46
C ARG A 37 35.27 25.59 6.56
N VAL A 38 35.84 26.68 7.08
CA VAL A 38 36.95 26.65 8.05
C VAL A 38 36.44 26.34 9.46
N ARG A 39 36.88 25.23 10.07
CA ARG A 39 36.45 24.77 11.41
C ARG A 39 36.89 25.65 12.61
N ARG A 40 37.61 26.75 12.38
CA ARG A 40 38.12 27.64 13.45
C ARG A 40 37.14 28.75 13.84
N THR A 41 36.32 29.24 12.93
CA THR A 41 35.25 30.22 13.17
C THR A 41 34.05 29.55 13.87
N LYS A 42 34.15 29.31 15.18
CA LYS A 42 33.11 28.63 15.97
C LYS A 42 32.14 29.56 16.70
N GLN A 43 32.54 30.80 16.97
CA GLN A 43 31.66 31.84 17.49
C GLN A 43 31.09 32.66 16.34
N TRP A 44 29.84 33.09 16.48
CA TRP A 44 29.18 34.00 15.55
C TRP A 44 29.71 35.43 15.75
N GLN A 45 29.73 36.19 14.67
CA GLN A 45 30.17 37.59 14.64
C GLN A 45 29.27 38.33 13.66
N LYS A 46 28.95 39.60 13.91
CA LYS A 46 28.07 40.39 13.02
C LYS A 46 28.60 40.44 11.58
N VAL A 47 29.93 40.45 11.38
CA VAL A 47 30.56 40.38 10.05
C VAL A 47 30.18 39.10 9.29
N LEU A 48 29.91 37.99 9.98
CA LEU A 48 29.45 36.75 9.34
C LEU A 48 28.00 36.83 8.84
N GLU A 49 27.17 37.74 9.36
CA GLU A 49 25.84 38.03 8.82
C GLU A 49 25.94 38.80 7.50
N GLU A 50 26.72 39.88 7.45
CA GLU A 50 26.99 40.61 6.19
C GLU A 50 27.64 39.71 5.13
N LEU A 51 28.57 38.84 5.55
CA LEU A 51 29.21 37.85 4.68
C LEU A 51 28.18 36.85 4.13
N MET A 52 27.28 36.34 4.98
CA MET A 52 26.24 35.39 4.58
C MET A 52 25.17 36.02 3.68
N MET A 53 24.83 37.29 3.90
CA MET A 53 23.90 38.04 3.03
C MET A 53 24.46 38.24 1.62
N LEU A 54 25.74 38.64 1.50
CA LEU A 54 26.43 38.76 0.20
C LEU A 54 26.63 37.40 -0.48
N PHE A 55 26.89 36.35 0.31
CA PHE A 55 26.99 34.99 -0.20
C PHE A 55 25.63 34.44 -0.68
N VAL A 56 24.53 34.80 -0.02
CA VAL A 56 23.14 34.51 -0.44
C VAL A 56 22.85 35.12 -1.80
N GLU A 57 23.14 36.41 -1.98
CA GLU A 57 22.94 37.15 -3.23
C GLU A 57 23.65 36.47 -4.41
N LEU A 58 24.95 36.19 -4.27
CA LEU A 58 25.73 35.45 -5.28
C LEU A 58 25.23 34.02 -5.50
N CYS A 59 24.72 33.34 -4.45
CA CYS A 59 24.12 32.00 -4.58
C CYS A 59 22.82 32.02 -5.40
N VAL A 60 22.03 33.10 -5.31
CA VAL A 60 20.78 33.28 -6.06
C VAL A 60 21.08 33.60 -7.52
N GLU A 61 21.92 34.61 -7.80
CA GLU A 61 22.30 34.97 -9.18
C GLU A 61 22.89 33.77 -9.94
N LEU A 62 23.83 33.06 -9.33
CA LEU A 62 24.53 31.93 -9.95
C LEU A 62 23.73 30.60 -9.86
N ARG A 63 22.52 30.62 -9.26
CA ARG A 63 21.62 29.48 -9.03
C ARG A 63 22.29 28.29 -8.31
N LYS A 64 23.26 28.55 -7.42
CA LYS A 64 24.16 27.56 -6.77
C LYS A 64 23.59 26.95 -5.48
N ASN A 65 22.38 26.38 -5.53
CA ASN A 65 21.66 25.82 -4.38
C ASN A 65 22.51 24.87 -3.49
N ILE A 66 23.35 24.03 -4.12
CA ILE A 66 24.22 23.06 -3.41
C ILE A 66 25.28 23.75 -2.52
N HIS A 67 25.78 24.91 -2.92
CA HIS A 67 26.75 25.68 -2.13
C HIS A 67 26.04 26.35 -0.94
N PHE A 68 24.87 26.96 -1.18
CA PHE A 68 24.02 27.50 -0.12
C PHE A 68 23.70 26.44 0.92
N ARG A 69 23.26 25.25 0.51
CA ARG A 69 22.96 24.12 1.43
C ARG A 69 24.10 23.82 2.40
N LYS A 70 25.34 23.71 1.89
CA LYS A 70 26.51 23.35 2.71
C LYS A 70 26.93 24.49 3.64
N ALA A 71 26.86 25.73 3.18
CA ALA A 71 27.15 26.92 3.98
C ALA A 71 26.09 27.12 5.10
N ILE A 72 24.80 27.05 4.79
CA ILE A 72 23.73 27.39 5.74
C ILE A 72 23.58 26.37 6.88
N TYR A 73 23.84 25.07 6.66
CA TYR A 73 23.96 24.11 7.77
C TYR A 73 25.13 24.45 8.69
N THR A 74 26.23 24.95 8.14
CA THR A 74 27.43 25.32 8.90
C THR A 74 27.20 26.61 9.69
N TYR A 75 26.55 27.60 9.07
CA TYR A 75 26.12 28.84 9.70
C TYR A 75 25.09 28.61 10.82
N LYS A 76 24.06 27.78 10.58
CA LYS A 76 23.06 27.37 11.59
C LYS A 76 23.72 26.85 12.86
N ASN A 77 24.75 26.02 12.74
CA ASN A 77 25.43 25.41 13.89
C ASN A 77 26.21 26.43 14.73
N MET A 78 26.53 27.60 14.18
CA MET A 78 27.13 28.74 14.91
C MET A 78 26.01 29.61 15.52
N SER A 79 25.04 30.01 14.70
CA SER A 79 24.03 31.00 15.08
C SER A 79 22.95 30.49 16.04
N VAL A 80 22.61 29.20 16.05
CA VAL A 80 21.55 28.65 16.93
C VAL A 80 21.87 28.76 18.43
N LEU A 81 23.15 28.87 18.81
CA LEU A 81 23.57 29.05 20.20
C LEU A 81 23.61 30.53 20.62
N GLU A 82 24.09 31.42 19.74
CA GLU A 82 24.40 32.82 20.08
C GLU A 82 23.37 33.84 19.54
N ASN A 83 22.84 33.68 18.32
CA ASN A 83 21.87 34.59 17.70
C ASN A 83 20.99 33.91 16.65
N THR A 84 19.78 33.48 17.02
CA THR A 84 18.82 32.85 16.10
C THR A 84 18.17 33.81 15.10
N VAL A 85 18.06 35.10 15.44
CA VAL A 85 17.41 36.13 14.58
C VAL A 85 18.24 36.39 13.32
N SER A 86 19.57 36.39 13.45
CA SER A 86 20.51 36.48 12.33
C SER A 86 20.28 35.40 11.28
N LEU A 87 19.99 34.16 11.70
CA LEU A 87 19.67 33.04 10.82
C LEU A 87 18.31 33.21 10.13
N GLU A 88 17.29 33.69 10.86
CA GLU A 88 15.98 34.01 10.32
C GLU A 88 16.04 35.08 9.22
N GLN A 89 16.81 36.14 9.46
CA GLN A 89 16.98 37.24 8.50
C GLN A 89 17.72 36.79 7.23
N VAL A 90 18.78 35.98 7.36
CA VAL A 90 19.47 35.34 6.21
C VAL A 90 18.52 34.46 5.40
N ILE A 91 17.69 33.63 6.06
CA ILE A 91 16.76 32.72 5.39
C ILE A 91 15.63 33.47 4.68
N ARG A 92 15.06 34.50 5.32
CA ARG A 92 14.05 35.37 4.68
C ARG A 92 14.62 36.12 3.48
N SER A 93 15.85 36.65 3.60
CA SER A 93 16.56 37.28 2.47
C SER A 93 16.71 36.33 1.29
N TYR A 94 17.23 35.12 1.54
CA TYR A 94 17.42 34.08 0.51
C TYR A 94 16.12 33.72 -0.20
N LEU A 95 15.03 33.49 0.53
CA LEU A 95 13.73 33.17 -0.09
C LEU A 95 13.14 34.36 -0.85
N ASN A 96 13.23 35.59 -0.33
CA ASN A 96 12.66 36.77 -0.97
C ASN A 96 13.42 37.17 -2.25
N GLN A 97 14.75 37.05 -2.29
CA GLN A 97 15.53 37.26 -3.51
C GLN A 97 15.13 36.26 -4.62
N ILE A 98 14.89 34.99 -4.26
CA ILE A 98 14.46 33.97 -5.25
C ILE A 98 13.02 34.21 -5.70
N LYS A 99 12.11 34.62 -4.79
CA LYS A 99 10.74 35.04 -5.18
C LYS A 99 10.80 36.13 -6.24
N GLY A 100 11.51 37.24 -5.97
CA GLY A 100 11.67 38.35 -6.90
C GLY A 100 12.24 37.91 -8.26
N LYS A 101 13.35 37.16 -8.27
CA LYS A 101 13.94 36.64 -9.52
C LYS A 101 13.04 35.64 -10.27
N THR A 102 12.13 34.95 -9.57
CA THR A 102 11.12 34.08 -10.20
C THR A 102 9.96 34.88 -10.78
N GLU A 103 9.61 36.01 -10.18
CA GLU A 103 8.55 36.92 -10.63
C GLU A 103 9.03 37.77 -11.82
N GLU A 104 10.26 38.29 -11.79
CA GLU A 104 10.96 38.83 -12.97
C GLU A 104 10.96 37.83 -14.14
N ALA A 105 11.30 36.56 -13.88
CA ALA A 105 11.28 35.51 -14.89
C ALA A 105 9.86 35.16 -15.37
N GLN A 106 8.82 35.40 -14.56
CA GLN A 106 7.43 35.24 -14.98
C GLN A 106 6.99 36.38 -15.89
N GLU A 107 7.48 37.60 -15.68
CA GLU A 107 7.22 38.76 -16.54
C GLU A 107 7.95 38.63 -17.89
N VAL A 108 9.25 38.31 -17.87
CA VAL A 108 10.03 38.03 -19.10
C VAL A 108 9.44 36.87 -19.90
N SER A 109 8.93 35.82 -19.23
CA SER A 109 8.24 34.71 -19.91
C SER A 109 6.89 35.09 -20.52
N LYS A 110 6.32 36.25 -20.18
CA LYS A 110 5.10 36.81 -20.81
C LYS A 110 5.45 37.78 -21.93
N SER A 111 6.40 38.69 -21.73
CA SER A 111 6.82 39.64 -22.78
C SER A 111 7.36 38.92 -24.01
N ALA A 112 8.14 37.85 -23.81
CA ALA A 112 8.64 36.99 -24.89
C ALA A 112 7.53 36.26 -25.68
N ILE A 113 6.27 36.30 -25.26
CA ILE A 113 5.13 35.80 -26.07
C ILE A 113 4.62 36.94 -26.97
N MET A 114 4.52 38.17 -26.45
CA MET A 114 4.15 39.36 -27.23
C MET A 114 5.17 39.71 -28.32
N GLU A 115 6.41 39.24 -28.19
CA GLU A 115 7.48 39.36 -29.20
C GLU A 115 7.48 38.21 -30.24
N ILE A 116 6.65 37.18 -30.05
CA ILE A 116 6.58 35.98 -30.92
C ILE A 116 5.20 35.85 -31.59
N GLU A 117 4.12 36.28 -30.95
CA GLU A 117 2.79 36.41 -31.55
C GLU A 117 2.68 37.70 -32.38
N ASP A 118 3.52 37.78 -33.43
CA ASP A 118 3.37 38.77 -34.49
C ASP A 118 2.12 38.42 -35.31
N LEU A 119 1.17 39.37 -35.44
CA LEU A 119 -0.20 39.08 -35.87
C LEU A 119 -0.30 38.57 -37.31
N ASP A 120 0.70 38.84 -38.14
CA ASP A 120 0.69 38.51 -39.58
C ASP A 120 1.11 37.06 -39.88
N VAL A 121 1.56 36.26 -38.89
CA VAL A 121 2.01 34.85 -39.08
C VAL A 121 1.31 33.89 -38.11
N LEU A 122 -0.03 33.85 -38.17
CA LEU A 122 -0.90 33.13 -37.24
C LEU A 122 -0.57 31.63 -37.04
N GLU A 123 -0.18 30.89 -38.09
CA GLU A 123 0.19 29.48 -37.97
C GLU A 123 1.43 29.14 -38.82
N THR A 124 2.58 28.93 -38.17
CA THR A 124 3.73 28.27 -38.82
C THR A 124 3.48 26.76 -38.92
N PRO A 125 3.95 26.07 -39.98
CA PRO A 125 3.75 24.63 -40.13
C PRO A 125 4.39 23.83 -38.99
N GLU A 126 5.49 24.32 -38.41
CA GLU A 126 6.11 23.74 -37.21
C GLU A 126 5.21 23.86 -35.97
N SER A 127 4.54 25.01 -35.79
CA SER A 127 3.56 25.19 -34.70
C SER A 127 2.39 24.23 -34.88
N LEU A 128 1.84 24.13 -36.09
CA LEU A 128 0.73 23.20 -36.42
C LEU A 128 1.12 21.73 -36.18
N MET A 129 2.31 21.30 -36.62
CA MET A 129 2.81 19.95 -36.36
C MET A 129 3.01 19.66 -34.87
N LEU A 130 3.54 20.62 -34.10
CA LEU A 130 3.71 20.45 -32.66
C LEU A 130 2.37 20.45 -31.91
N ASN A 131 1.39 21.24 -32.35
CA ASN A 131 0.02 21.26 -31.81
C ASN A 131 -0.74 19.96 -32.10
N ALA A 132 -0.46 19.30 -33.24
CA ALA A 132 -1.02 17.98 -33.57
C ALA A 132 -0.43 16.84 -32.73
N VAL A 133 0.78 17.00 -32.18
CA VAL A 133 1.44 16.01 -31.30
C VAL A 133 1.21 16.30 -29.81
N SER A 134 1.08 17.57 -29.43
CA SER A 134 0.84 17.98 -28.04
C SER A 134 0.03 19.28 -27.95
N MET A 135 -0.96 19.34 -27.06
CA MET A 135 -1.74 20.55 -26.80
C MET A 135 -0.98 21.60 -25.95
N GLU A 136 0.36 21.65 -26.06
CA GLU A 136 1.22 22.55 -25.30
C GLU A 136 1.44 23.84 -26.09
N GLY A 137 0.73 24.93 -25.74
CA GLY A 137 0.80 26.20 -26.46
C GLY A 137 2.15 26.92 -26.37
N THR A 138 2.31 27.97 -27.18
CA THR A 138 3.47 28.90 -27.19
C THR A 138 3.88 29.34 -25.78
N GLN A 139 2.89 29.74 -24.97
CA GLN A 139 3.06 30.13 -23.57
C GLN A 139 3.68 29.03 -22.67
N ASP A 140 3.27 27.77 -22.83
CA ASP A 140 3.84 26.67 -22.03
C ASP A 140 5.28 26.34 -22.45
N ARG A 141 5.62 26.55 -23.72
CA ARG A 141 6.97 26.38 -24.26
C ARG A 141 7.92 27.49 -23.77
N SER A 142 7.49 28.76 -23.78
CA SER A 142 8.29 29.86 -23.22
C SER A 142 8.46 29.70 -21.70
N ALA A 143 7.40 29.33 -20.98
CA ALA A 143 7.43 29.07 -19.55
C ALA A 143 8.32 27.87 -19.17
N ARG A 144 8.45 26.84 -20.03
CA ARG A 144 9.40 25.74 -19.85
C ARG A 144 10.86 26.18 -19.94
N THR A 145 11.18 27.05 -20.89
CA THR A 145 12.56 27.52 -21.13
C THR A 145 13.00 28.56 -20.10
N ILE A 146 12.14 29.55 -19.81
CA ILE A 146 12.50 30.74 -19.01
C ILE A 146 12.13 30.55 -17.53
N LEU A 147 10.85 30.27 -17.25
CA LEU A 147 10.30 30.30 -15.89
C LEU A 147 10.54 29.00 -15.10
N MET A 148 10.45 27.83 -15.73
CA MET A 148 10.53 26.54 -15.04
C MET A 148 11.88 26.28 -14.32
N PRO A 149 13.06 26.72 -14.84
CA PRO A 149 14.31 26.66 -14.09
C PRO A 149 14.26 27.44 -12.76
N TRP A 150 13.60 28.60 -12.74
CA TRP A 150 13.42 29.41 -11.52
C TRP A 150 12.39 28.79 -10.57
N LEU A 151 11.24 28.31 -11.08
CA LEU A 151 10.26 27.56 -10.27
C LEU A 151 10.89 26.33 -9.60
N LYS A 152 11.74 25.59 -10.33
CA LYS A 152 12.49 24.45 -9.79
C LYS A 152 13.46 24.88 -8.69
N PHE A 153 14.21 25.95 -8.90
CA PHE A 153 15.18 26.50 -7.95
C PHE A 153 14.50 27.05 -6.68
N LEU A 154 13.34 27.69 -6.81
CA LEU A 154 12.49 28.15 -5.71
C LEU A 154 11.90 26.98 -4.92
N TRP A 155 11.39 25.94 -5.59
CA TRP A 155 10.92 24.71 -4.95
C TRP A 155 12.03 24.01 -4.15
N ASP A 156 13.21 23.80 -4.75
CA ASP A 156 14.34 23.16 -4.06
C ASP A 156 14.85 24.00 -2.89
N SER A 157 14.71 25.34 -2.96
CA SER A 157 14.99 26.26 -1.85
C SER A 157 14.00 26.15 -0.70
N TYR A 158 12.69 26.12 -0.97
CA TYR A 158 11.67 25.84 0.05
C TYR A 158 11.93 24.49 0.74
N ARG A 159 12.16 23.43 -0.06
CA ARG A 159 12.49 22.09 0.45
C ARG A 159 13.70 22.12 1.37
N LEU A 160 14.79 22.77 0.96
CA LEU A 160 16.02 22.93 1.73
C LEU A 160 15.80 23.65 3.06
N VAL A 161 15.07 24.77 3.06
CA VAL A 161 14.79 25.54 4.29
C VAL A 161 13.91 24.74 5.25
N LEU A 162 12.89 24.03 4.76
CA LEU A 162 12.09 23.13 5.60
C LEU A 162 12.94 21.98 6.18
N ASP A 163 13.82 21.36 5.38
CA ASP A 163 14.80 20.34 5.83
C ASP A 163 15.79 20.88 6.90
N LEU A 164 16.09 22.19 6.87
CA LEU A 164 17.01 22.89 7.77
C LEU A 164 16.35 23.23 9.12
N LEU A 165 15.08 23.67 9.12
CA LEU A 165 14.43 24.25 10.30
C LEU A 165 13.68 23.23 11.19
N ARG A 166 13.16 22.14 10.63
CA ARG A 166 12.25 21.10 11.18
C ARG A 166 12.44 20.51 12.60
N SER A 167 13.47 20.91 13.35
CA SER A 167 13.85 20.26 14.61
C SER A 167 14.42 21.24 15.65
N ASN A 168 14.04 22.52 15.57
CA ASN A 168 14.45 23.55 16.51
C ASN A 168 13.23 24.38 16.91
N SER A 169 12.81 24.29 18.17
CA SER A 169 11.66 25.04 18.70
C SER A 169 11.80 26.56 18.53
N LYS A 170 13.01 27.11 18.65
CA LYS A 170 13.26 28.56 18.45
C LYS A 170 13.03 29.05 17.02
N LEU A 171 12.97 28.15 16.04
CA LEU A 171 12.79 28.46 14.62
C LEU A 171 11.48 27.87 14.06
N GLU A 172 10.61 27.36 14.94
CA GLU A 172 9.38 26.67 14.60
C GLU A 172 8.41 27.60 13.86
N LYS A 173 8.20 28.82 14.38
CA LYS A 173 7.36 29.84 13.70
C LYS A 173 7.81 30.10 12.26
N LEU A 174 9.12 30.28 12.03
CA LEU A 174 9.68 30.47 10.69
C LEU A 174 9.50 29.22 9.81
N TYR A 175 9.63 28.01 10.36
CA TYR A 175 9.34 26.77 9.62
C TYR A 175 7.88 26.72 9.14
N HIS A 176 6.93 27.14 9.99
CA HIS A 176 5.52 27.23 9.62
C HIS A 176 5.26 28.33 8.58
N GLU A 177 5.75 29.56 8.79
CA GLU A 177 5.68 30.65 7.80
C GLU A 177 6.19 30.21 6.41
N VAL A 178 7.35 29.54 6.36
CA VAL A 178 7.94 29.01 5.12
C VAL A 178 7.10 27.86 4.52
N ALA A 179 6.39 27.08 5.34
CA ALA A 179 5.46 26.07 4.83
C ALA A 179 4.19 26.69 4.23
N HIS A 180 3.63 27.73 4.86
CA HIS A 180 2.51 28.51 4.29
C HIS A 180 2.92 29.19 2.97
N ASP A 181 4.13 29.76 2.89
CA ASP A 181 4.71 30.29 1.65
C ASP A 181 4.89 29.21 0.56
N ALA A 182 5.41 28.04 0.92
CA ALA A 182 5.61 26.93 -0.02
C ALA A 182 4.26 26.38 -0.55
N TYR A 183 3.21 26.40 0.26
CA TYR A 183 1.85 26.10 -0.19
C TYR A 183 1.29 27.17 -1.13
N ASN A 184 1.45 28.46 -0.79
CA ASN A 184 1.05 29.57 -1.66
C ASN A 184 1.82 29.59 -2.99
N PHE A 185 3.09 29.17 -3.01
CA PHE A 185 3.87 28.92 -4.24
C PHE A 185 3.25 27.79 -5.08
N CYS A 186 2.91 26.66 -4.46
CA CYS A 186 2.27 25.55 -5.18
C CYS A 186 0.93 25.97 -5.80
N LEU A 187 0.19 26.86 -5.12
CA LEU A 187 -1.06 27.45 -5.59
C LEU A 187 -0.84 28.43 -6.76
N LYS A 188 -0.02 29.48 -6.56
CA LYS A 188 0.25 30.56 -7.54
C LYS A 188 0.73 30.04 -8.91
N TYR A 189 1.41 28.89 -8.93
CA TYR A 189 1.96 28.28 -10.14
C TYR A 189 1.35 26.90 -10.49
N GLY A 190 0.21 26.52 -9.88
CA GLY A 190 -0.53 25.29 -10.20
C GLY A 190 0.24 23.96 -10.00
N ARG A 191 1.28 23.95 -9.16
CA ARG A 191 2.29 22.87 -9.08
C ARG A 191 1.84 21.66 -8.27
N LYS A 192 0.82 20.95 -8.78
CA LYS A 192 0.22 19.76 -8.15
C LYS A 192 1.24 18.65 -7.80
N THR A 193 2.33 18.50 -8.56
CA THR A 193 3.39 17.50 -8.31
C THR A 193 4.32 17.85 -7.14
N GLU A 194 4.69 19.13 -7.02
CA GLU A 194 5.47 19.67 -5.92
C GLU A 194 4.64 19.70 -4.62
N PHE A 195 3.35 20.05 -4.73
CA PHE A 195 2.41 20.00 -3.61
C PHE A 195 2.31 18.61 -2.94
N LYS A 196 2.22 17.52 -3.72
CA LYS A 196 2.26 16.14 -3.18
C LYS A 196 3.54 15.87 -2.38
N LYS A 197 4.69 16.34 -2.89
CA LYS A 197 6.00 16.18 -2.25
C LYS A 197 6.11 17.03 -0.97
N LEU A 198 5.47 18.20 -0.93
CA LEU A 198 5.41 19.08 0.23
C LEU A 198 4.57 18.47 1.37
N CYS A 199 3.35 18.01 1.08
CA CYS A 199 2.48 17.35 2.05
C CYS A 199 3.21 16.18 2.73
N GLU A 200 3.83 15.32 1.92
CA GLU A 200 4.58 14.15 2.37
C GLU A 200 5.85 14.52 3.17
N LEU A 201 6.60 15.54 2.74
CA LEU A 201 7.74 16.06 3.50
C LEU A 201 7.31 16.55 4.89
N ILE A 202 6.19 17.27 5.00
CA ILE A 202 5.70 17.75 6.29
C ILE A 202 5.10 16.61 7.13
N ARG A 203 4.50 15.56 6.55
CA ARG A 203 4.18 14.30 7.28
C ARG A 203 5.42 13.69 7.90
N GLN A 204 6.47 13.49 7.10
CA GLN A 204 7.75 12.93 7.58
C GLN A 204 8.43 13.81 8.63
N HIS A 205 8.21 15.13 8.61
CA HIS A 205 8.69 16.02 9.66
C HIS A 205 7.89 15.87 10.96
N THR A 206 6.56 15.87 10.93
CA THR A 206 5.72 15.60 12.12
C THR A 206 6.05 14.21 12.72
N GLN A 207 6.19 13.17 11.90
CA GLN A 207 6.58 11.83 12.36
C GLN A 207 7.98 11.81 12.99
N LYS A 208 8.95 12.56 12.45
CA LYS A 208 10.29 12.69 13.06
C LYS A 208 10.26 13.37 14.41
N VAL A 209 9.40 14.38 14.61
CA VAL A 209 9.21 15.04 15.91
C VAL A 209 8.49 14.10 16.89
N GLN A 210 7.40 13.46 16.47
CA GLN A 210 6.66 12.48 17.29
C GLN A 210 7.54 11.32 17.79
N ASN A 211 8.46 10.85 16.96
CA ASN A 211 9.36 9.73 17.28
C ASN A 211 10.68 10.16 17.96
N GLN A 212 10.80 11.38 18.50
CA GLN A 212 12.01 11.81 19.22
C GLN A 212 12.15 11.09 20.57
N LEU A 213 13.08 10.12 20.61
CA LEU A 213 13.44 9.32 21.80
C LEU A 213 13.94 10.14 23.01
N GLN A 214 14.23 11.43 22.86
CA GLN A 214 14.65 12.33 23.93
C GLN A 214 13.89 13.66 23.86
N PRO A 215 12.71 13.78 24.50
CA PRO A 215 11.94 15.03 24.50
C PRO A 215 12.61 16.18 25.27
N ASN A 216 13.63 15.88 26.09
CA ASN A 216 14.32 16.86 26.95
C ASN A 216 15.58 17.47 26.31
N ALA A 217 15.81 17.29 25.00
CA ALA A 217 16.95 17.92 24.33
C ALA A 217 16.73 19.45 24.24
N LEU A 218 17.75 20.26 24.57
CA LEU A 218 17.65 21.71 24.87
C LEU A 218 17.03 22.64 23.79
N ASN A 219 16.77 22.15 22.57
CA ASN A 219 16.04 22.89 21.53
C ASN A 219 15.04 21.99 20.75
N ALA A 220 14.64 20.85 21.30
CA ALA A 220 13.67 19.94 20.67
C ALA A 220 12.26 20.56 20.63
N ILE A 221 11.44 20.12 19.66
CA ILE A 221 10.05 20.56 19.52
C ILE A 221 9.19 19.68 20.44
N ASN A 222 8.58 20.29 21.47
CA ASN A 222 7.75 19.57 22.41
C ASN A 222 6.27 19.66 21.99
N LEU A 223 5.75 18.58 21.38
CA LEU A 223 4.35 18.49 20.94
C LEU A 223 3.31 18.59 22.06
N ASN A 224 3.70 18.70 23.34
CA ASN A 224 2.78 19.02 24.44
C ASN A 224 2.53 20.53 24.61
N ASN A 225 3.29 21.40 23.94
CA ASN A 225 3.07 22.86 23.99
C ASN A 225 1.84 23.25 23.15
N ALA A 226 0.98 24.12 23.72
CA ALA A 226 -0.24 24.59 23.06
C ALA A 226 0.04 25.42 21.81
N GLU A 227 1.07 26.28 21.84
CA GLU A 227 1.46 27.12 20.70
C GLU A 227 1.95 26.26 19.54
N THR A 228 2.84 25.29 19.82
CA THR A 228 3.33 24.29 18.88
C THR A 228 2.20 23.48 18.24
N GLN A 229 1.23 23.01 19.03
CA GLN A 229 0.06 22.31 18.50
C GLN A 229 -0.79 23.21 17.59
N THR A 230 -0.91 24.49 17.94
CA THR A 230 -1.67 25.49 17.17
C THR A 230 -1.01 25.76 15.82
N LEU A 231 0.29 26.05 15.78
CA LEU A 231 1.07 26.26 14.55
C LEU A 231 1.04 25.03 13.62
N HIS A 232 1.19 23.82 14.19
CA HIS A 232 1.04 22.59 13.43
C HIS A 232 -0.36 22.43 12.83
N LEU A 233 -1.42 22.72 13.58
CA LEU A 233 -2.80 22.64 13.10
C LEU A 233 -3.09 23.68 12.00
N GLU A 234 -2.66 24.93 12.16
CA GLU A 234 -2.82 26.00 11.17
C GLU A 234 -2.14 25.65 9.83
N THR A 235 -0.92 25.11 9.87
CA THR A 235 -0.23 24.64 8.66
C THR A 235 -0.95 23.46 7.99
N ARG A 236 -1.57 22.55 8.76
CA ARG A 236 -2.39 21.47 8.19
C ARG A 236 -3.74 21.96 7.64
N LEU A 237 -4.32 23.00 8.22
CA LEU A 237 -5.54 23.62 7.68
C LEU A 237 -5.24 24.35 6.36
N ARG A 238 -4.13 25.09 6.25
CA ARG A 238 -3.71 25.66 4.94
C ARG A 238 -3.35 24.57 3.92
N GLN A 239 -2.77 23.45 4.36
CA GLN A 239 -2.57 22.27 3.50
C GLN A 239 -3.91 21.74 2.96
N LEU A 240 -4.95 21.65 3.80
CA LEU A 240 -6.29 21.21 3.38
C LEU A 240 -6.91 22.21 2.39
N ASP A 241 -6.84 23.51 2.67
CA ASP A 241 -7.31 24.57 1.77
C ASP A 241 -6.66 24.46 0.39
N CYS A 242 -5.32 24.43 0.34
CA CYS A 242 -4.59 24.33 -0.92
C CYS A 242 -4.87 23.02 -1.67
N ALA A 243 -5.10 21.91 -0.94
CA ALA A 243 -5.48 20.65 -1.55
C ALA A 243 -6.89 20.71 -2.18
N MET A 244 -7.81 21.50 -1.61
CA MET A 244 -9.13 21.76 -2.20
C MET A 244 -9.06 22.73 -3.38
N GLU A 245 -8.34 23.84 -3.24
CA GLU A 245 -8.12 24.84 -4.32
C GLU A 245 -7.39 24.25 -5.53
N LEU A 246 -6.58 23.20 -5.36
CA LEU A 246 -5.91 22.47 -6.44
C LEU A 246 -6.70 21.25 -6.97
N ASP A 247 -7.96 21.05 -6.58
CA ASP A 247 -8.80 19.87 -6.92
C ASP A 247 -8.13 18.53 -6.56
N MET A 248 -7.32 18.51 -5.51
CA MET A 248 -6.56 17.34 -5.06
C MET A 248 -7.24 16.62 -3.89
N TYR A 249 -8.51 16.26 -4.09
CA TYR A 249 -9.38 15.63 -3.09
C TYR A 249 -8.76 14.41 -2.37
N ASN A 250 -7.90 13.63 -3.05
CA ASN A 250 -7.18 12.50 -2.43
C ASN A 250 -6.06 12.90 -1.45
N GLU A 251 -5.39 14.05 -1.63
CA GLU A 251 -4.46 14.57 -0.62
C GLU A 251 -5.18 15.42 0.43
N ALA A 252 -6.29 16.09 0.06
CA ALA A 252 -7.19 16.72 1.03
C ALA A 252 -7.69 15.69 2.05
N PHE A 253 -8.13 14.51 1.58
CA PHE A 253 -8.57 13.41 2.46
C PHE A 253 -7.48 12.95 3.43
N LYS A 254 -6.27 12.64 2.93
CA LYS A 254 -5.13 12.31 3.79
C LYS A 254 -4.76 13.43 4.76
N THR A 255 -4.98 14.69 4.37
CA THR A 255 -4.74 15.84 5.26
C THR A 255 -5.76 15.89 6.40
N VAL A 256 -7.01 15.49 6.16
CA VAL A 256 -8.01 15.29 7.22
C VAL A 256 -7.61 14.11 8.14
N GLU A 257 -7.07 13.01 7.58
CA GLU A 257 -6.51 11.91 8.37
C GLU A 257 -5.28 12.35 9.20
N ASP A 258 -4.38 13.16 8.62
CA ASP A 258 -3.22 13.77 9.31
C ASP A 258 -3.67 14.66 10.47
N ILE A 259 -4.66 15.55 10.24
CA ILE A 259 -5.22 16.45 11.27
C ILE A 259 -5.86 15.65 12.39
N TRP A 260 -6.73 14.69 12.07
CA TRP A 260 -7.44 13.92 13.09
C TRP A 260 -6.48 13.05 13.90
N SER A 261 -5.49 12.43 13.26
CA SER A 261 -4.45 11.66 13.95
C SER A 261 -3.63 12.54 14.89
N PHE A 262 -3.29 13.77 14.47
CA PHE A 262 -2.63 14.75 15.32
C PHE A 262 -3.51 15.17 16.51
N MET A 263 -4.81 15.41 16.28
CA MET A 263 -5.78 15.72 17.33
C MET A 263 -5.92 14.62 18.39
N MET A 264 -5.79 13.35 18.01
CA MET A 264 -5.81 12.22 18.96
C MET A 264 -4.53 12.12 19.81
N ILE A 265 -3.42 12.73 19.35
CA ILE A 265 -2.14 12.80 20.07
C ILE A 265 -2.08 14.04 20.98
N SER A 266 -2.59 15.18 20.51
CA SER A 266 -2.65 16.42 21.28
C SER A 266 -3.65 16.32 22.44
N ARG A 267 -3.17 16.36 23.69
CA ARG A 267 -4.03 16.31 24.89
C ARG A 267 -4.79 17.62 25.19
N ILE A 268 -4.54 18.68 24.44
CA ILE A 268 -5.17 19.98 24.64
C ILE A 268 -6.36 20.12 23.68
N HIS A 269 -7.45 20.71 24.17
CA HIS A 269 -8.58 21.04 23.31
C HIS A 269 -8.15 22.08 22.26
N ALA A 270 -8.06 21.66 21.01
CA ALA A 270 -7.70 22.53 19.88
C ALA A 270 -8.62 23.76 19.82
N MET A 271 -8.03 24.92 19.47
CA MET A 271 -8.71 26.21 19.54
C MET A 271 -10.06 26.19 18.78
N PRO A 272 -11.17 26.63 19.42
CA PRO A 272 -12.51 26.71 18.82
C PRO A 272 -12.53 27.22 17.37
N SER A 273 -11.84 28.32 17.10
CA SER A 273 -11.75 28.93 15.76
C SER A 273 -11.14 27.99 14.70
N LEU A 274 -10.06 27.28 15.05
CA LEU A 274 -9.41 26.33 14.14
C LEU A 274 -10.28 25.10 13.90
N MET A 275 -11.03 24.65 14.91
CA MET A 275 -11.99 23.55 14.74
C MET A 275 -13.19 23.96 13.88
N THR A 276 -13.67 25.19 14.00
CA THR A 276 -14.67 25.77 13.09
C THR A 276 -14.20 25.74 11.64
N ASN A 277 -12.95 26.16 11.38
CA ASN A 277 -12.35 26.09 10.04
C ASN A 277 -12.22 24.64 9.55
N TYR A 278 -11.75 23.72 10.41
CA TYR A 278 -11.66 22.29 10.09
C TYR A 278 -12.99 21.69 9.65
N TYR A 279 -14.06 21.85 10.43
CA TYR A 279 -15.36 21.26 10.08
C TYR A 279 -16.02 21.95 8.88
N SER A 280 -15.81 23.26 8.67
CA SER A 280 -16.26 23.98 7.48
C SER A 280 -15.63 23.41 6.20
N LYS A 281 -14.30 23.28 6.17
CA LYS A 281 -13.56 22.75 5.01
C LYS A 281 -13.77 21.25 4.81
N THR A 282 -13.84 20.47 5.89
CA THR A 282 -14.18 19.03 5.85
C THR A 282 -15.60 18.80 5.35
N ALA A 283 -16.56 19.67 5.70
CA ALA A 283 -17.90 19.63 5.13
C ALA A 283 -17.88 19.89 3.62
N GLU A 284 -17.17 20.91 3.12
CA GLU A 284 -17.07 21.11 1.67
C GLU A 284 -16.34 19.95 0.97
N LEU A 285 -15.25 19.42 1.53
CA LEU A 285 -14.57 18.23 0.99
C LEU A 285 -15.56 17.07 0.78
N PHE A 286 -16.35 16.72 1.80
CA PHE A 286 -17.35 15.66 1.67
C PHE A 286 -18.46 16.00 0.67
N ARG A 287 -18.82 17.28 0.49
CA ARG A 287 -19.76 17.71 -0.56
C ARG A 287 -19.18 17.49 -1.96
N ARG A 288 -17.93 17.90 -2.20
CA ARG A 288 -17.23 17.74 -3.49
C ARG A 288 -17.04 16.26 -3.86
N CYS A 289 -16.81 15.40 -2.86
CA CYS A 289 -16.71 13.95 -3.03
C CYS A 289 -18.05 13.20 -3.14
N GLY A 290 -19.21 13.89 -3.14
CA GLY A 290 -20.54 13.24 -3.17
C GLY A 290 -20.96 12.54 -1.87
N CYS A 291 -20.19 12.67 -0.79
CA CYS A 291 -20.43 12.06 0.51
C CYS A 291 -21.47 12.84 1.34
N HIS A 292 -22.67 13.05 0.81
CA HIS A 292 -23.74 13.91 1.39
C HIS A 292 -24.04 13.61 2.87
N LEU A 293 -24.03 12.34 3.26
CA LEU A 293 -24.21 11.89 4.65
C LEU A 293 -23.14 12.42 5.61
N TYR A 294 -21.87 12.40 5.20
CA TYR A 294 -20.75 12.91 6.00
C TYR A 294 -20.64 14.44 5.92
N HIS A 295 -21.04 15.03 4.80
CA HIS A 295 -21.20 16.50 4.66
C HIS A 295 -22.20 17.03 5.70
N ALA A 296 -23.39 16.44 5.79
CA ALA A 296 -24.38 16.81 6.79
C ALA A 296 -23.85 16.59 8.22
N ALA A 297 -23.23 15.45 8.50
CA ALA A 297 -22.64 15.17 9.82
C ALA A 297 -21.53 16.19 10.22
N ALA A 298 -20.72 16.65 9.26
CA ALA A 298 -19.73 17.71 9.47
C ALA A 298 -20.38 19.07 9.77
N LEU A 299 -21.48 19.41 9.09
CA LEU A 299 -22.26 20.62 9.38
C LEU A 299 -22.95 20.57 10.75
N HIS A 300 -23.47 19.40 11.18
CA HIS A 300 -23.98 19.22 12.54
C HIS A 300 -22.90 19.50 13.59
N LYS A 301 -21.68 18.96 13.40
CA LYS A 301 -20.53 19.27 14.27
C LYS A 301 -20.22 20.77 14.28
N LEU A 302 -20.12 21.39 13.10
CA LEU A 302 -19.89 22.83 12.95
C LEU A 302 -20.93 23.69 13.70
N TYR A 303 -22.22 23.35 13.57
CA TYR A 303 -23.32 24.04 14.28
C TYR A 303 -23.23 23.89 15.80
N THR A 304 -22.96 22.68 16.30
CA THR A 304 -22.80 22.48 17.75
C THR A 304 -21.63 23.27 18.32
N LEU A 305 -20.49 23.31 17.62
CA LEU A 305 -19.32 24.07 18.04
C LEU A 305 -19.56 25.58 18.00
N TYR A 306 -20.13 26.12 16.92
CA TYR A 306 -20.49 27.54 16.84
C TYR A 306 -21.40 27.95 18.02
N ARG A 307 -22.51 27.21 18.20
CA ARG A 307 -23.51 27.48 19.24
C ARG A 307 -22.95 27.39 20.66
N ASP A 308 -22.08 26.42 20.92
CA ASP A 308 -21.58 26.14 22.27
C ASP A 308 -20.33 26.97 22.63
N GLN A 309 -19.69 27.64 21.64
CA GLN A 309 -18.40 28.34 21.84
C GLN A 309 -18.46 29.86 21.55
N LYS A 310 -19.28 30.34 20.59
CA LYS A 310 -19.37 31.78 20.27
C LYS A 310 -20.38 32.47 21.19
N LYS A 311 -19.88 33.05 22.30
CA LYS A 311 -20.68 33.72 23.34
C LYS A 311 -21.62 34.83 22.83
N ASN A 312 -21.22 35.54 21.77
CA ASN A 312 -21.99 36.61 21.14
C ASN A 312 -22.43 36.16 19.73
N ILE A 313 -23.34 35.20 19.64
CA ILE A 313 -23.92 34.74 18.37
C ILE A 313 -25.12 35.61 17.98
N THR A 314 -25.23 36.01 16.72
CA THR A 314 -26.45 36.67 16.23
C THR A 314 -27.49 35.60 15.88
N ARG A 315 -28.78 35.95 15.98
CA ARG A 315 -29.86 35.03 15.60
C ARG A 315 -29.80 34.70 14.10
N GLU A 316 -29.34 35.64 13.28
CA GLU A 316 -29.18 35.50 11.84
C GLU A 316 -28.10 34.48 11.48
N GLU A 317 -26.86 34.63 12.00
CA GLU A 317 -25.78 33.65 11.80
C GLU A 317 -26.19 32.22 12.16
N LEU A 318 -26.90 32.05 13.29
CA LEU A 318 -27.37 30.74 13.74
C LEU A 318 -28.54 30.21 12.89
N SER A 319 -29.36 31.10 12.32
CA SER A 319 -30.43 30.78 11.38
C SER A 319 -29.88 30.35 10.02
N ASP A 320 -28.86 31.03 9.50
CA ASP A 320 -28.20 30.69 8.24
C ASP A 320 -27.46 29.35 8.33
N LEU A 321 -26.65 29.17 9.38
CA LEU A 321 -25.95 27.92 9.64
C LEU A 321 -26.95 26.79 9.91
N GLY A 322 -28.02 27.06 10.69
CA GLY A 322 -29.12 26.12 10.91
C GLY A 322 -29.85 25.74 9.62
N SER A 323 -30.07 26.68 8.71
CA SER A 323 -30.73 26.47 7.41
C SER A 323 -29.88 25.59 6.51
N ARG A 324 -28.56 25.82 6.49
CA ARG A 324 -27.58 25.00 5.78
C ARG A 324 -27.51 23.58 6.34
N VAL A 325 -27.52 23.41 7.66
CA VAL A 325 -27.55 22.09 8.32
C VAL A 325 -28.86 21.35 8.04
N LEU A 326 -30.00 22.05 8.07
CA LEU A 326 -31.31 21.47 7.79
C LEU A 326 -31.42 21.02 6.33
N CYS A 327 -31.09 21.90 5.38
CA CYS A 327 -31.08 21.57 3.95
C CYS A 327 -30.15 20.40 3.66
N ALA A 328 -28.89 20.43 4.16
CA ALA A 328 -27.94 19.35 3.96
C ALA A 328 -28.39 18.00 4.55
N THR A 329 -29.15 18.00 5.65
CA THR A 329 -29.65 16.76 6.29
C THR A 329 -30.87 16.21 5.55
N VAL A 330 -31.80 17.07 5.12
CA VAL A 330 -32.99 16.68 4.36
C VAL A 330 -32.60 16.21 2.96
N ALA A 331 -31.65 16.89 2.32
CA ALA A 331 -31.11 16.61 0.99
C ALA A 331 -30.15 15.40 0.93
N ILE A 332 -29.99 14.62 2.01
CA ILE A 332 -29.31 13.32 1.93
C ILE A 332 -30.20 12.41 1.05
N PRO A 333 -29.69 11.88 -0.08
CA PRO A 333 -30.46 11.01 -0.96
C PRO A 333 -31.10 9.84 -0.22
N LEU A 334 -32.33 9.52 -0.60
CA LEU A 334 -33.11 8.41 -0.03
C LEU A 334 -32.67 7.03 -0.53
N PRO A 335 -32.33 6.82 -1.82
CA PRO A 335 -31.47 5.70 -2.20
C PRO A 335 -30.19 5.73 -1.35
N ASN A 336 -30.06 4.76 -0.44
CA ASN A 336 -28.82 4.50 0.27
C ASN A 336 -27.84 3.93 -0.75
N ALA A 337 -27.15 4.83 -1.46
CA ALA A 337 -26.31 4.53 -2.61
C ALA A 337 -25.14 3.60 -2.27
N LYS A 338 -25.45 2.30 -2.21
CA LYS A 338 -24.50 1.21 -2.36
C LYS A 338 -23.99 1.27 -3.79
N LEU A 339 -23.01 2.13 -4.05
CA LEU A 339 -22.26 2.19 -5.31
C LEU A 339 -21.85 0.76 -5.68
N ASN A 340 -22.52 0.15 -6.66
CA ASN A 340 -22.52 -1.31 -6.81
C ASN A 340 -21.16 -1.90 -7.25
N ALA A 341 -20.15 -1.05 -7.50
CA ALA A 341 -18.73 -1.44 -7.48
C ALA A 341 -18.33 -2.14 -6.15
N ASP A 342 -18.84 -1.66 -5.01
CA ASP A 342 -18.64 -2.25 -3.67
C ASP A 342 -19.42 -3.57 -3.46
N LYS A 343 -20.11 -4.09 -4.49
CA LYS A 343 -20.68 -5.45 -4.50
C LYS A 343 -19.72 -6.48 -5.08
N PHE A 344 -18.69 -6.03 -5.80
CA PHE A 344 -17.60 -6.86 -6.36
C PHE A 344 -16.31 -6.80 -5.51
N LEU A 345 -16.22 -5.84 -4.59
CA LEU A 345 -15.20 -5.74 -3.55
C LEU A 345 -15.80 -6.23 -2.21
N SER A 346 -14.98 -6.76 -1.29
CA SER A 346 -15.50 -7.23 0.01
C SER A 346 -16.15 -6.09 0.80
N GLY A 347 -17.43 -6.22 1.13
CA GLY A 347 -18.20 -5.18 1.86
C GLY A 347 -17.64 -4.84 3.24
N GLU A 348 -16.80 -5.69 3.82
CA GLU A 348 -16.03 -5.39 5.03
C GLU A 348 -15.13 -4.16 4.86
N TYR A 349 -14.54 -3.99 3.67
CA TYR A 349 -13.69 -2.85 3.33
C TYR A 349 -14.50 -1.55 3.26
N THR A 350 -15.73 -1.60 2.75
CA THR A 350 -16.67 -0.46 2.75
C THR A 350 -17.11 -0.10 4.15
N ILE A 351 -17.43 -1.08 5.00
CA ILE A 351 -17.75 -0.84 6.42
C ILE A 351 -16.54 -0.25 7.16
N MET A 352 -15.31 -0.70 6.86
CA MET A 352 -14.09 -0.16 7.45
C MET A 352 -13.86 1.29 7.00
N LYS A 353 -13.96 1.60 5.69
CA LYS A 353 -13.94 2.97 5.16
C LYS A 353 -14.96 3.87 5.87
N GLN A 354 -16.21 3.42 5.99
CA GLN A 354 -17.29 4.19 6.62
C GLN A 354 -17.03 4.46 8.11
N LYS A 355 -16.41 3.52 8.83
CA LYS A 355 -15.95 3.71 10.21
C LYS A 355 -14.78 4.70 10.31
N THR A 356 -13.80 4.64 9.40
CA THR A 356 -12.72 5.64 9.34
C THR A 356 -13.30 7.04 9.09
N LEU A 357 -14.19 7.19 8.10
CA LEU A 357 -14.88 8.46 7.78
C LEU A 357 -15.67 9.03 8.97
N ALA A 358 -16.33 8.17 9.76
CA ALA A 358 -17.01 8.57 10.99
C ALA A 358 -15.99 9.01 12.06
N GLY A 359 -14.89 8.27 12.21
CA GLY A 359 -13.77 8.57 13.10
C GLY A 359 -13.24 9.99 12.88
N LEU A 360 -12.98 10.40 11.63
CA LEU A 360 -12.48 11.73 11.27
C LEU A 360 -13.36 12.91 11.72
N LEU A 361 -14.67 12.68 11.93
CA LEU A 361 -15.62 13.66 12.48
C LEU A 361 -15.78 13.56 14.01
N GLY A 362 -15.00 12.73 14.67
CA GLY A 362 -15.18 12.38 16.08
C GLY A 362 -16.53 11.71 16.33
N LEU A 363 -16.93 10.76 15.48
CA LEU A 363 -18.12 9.93 15.63
C LEU A 363 -17.72 8.47 15.83
N ILE A 364 -18.17 7.87 16.94
CA ILE A 364 -17.87 6.48 17.31
C ILE A 364 -18.68 5.49 16.45
N GLN A 365 -19.85 5.90 15.98
CA GLN A 365 -20.72 5.13 15.10
C GLN A 365 -20.85 5.83 13.74
N VAL A 366 -21.06 5.05 12.68
CA VAL A 366 -21.34 5.58 11.35
C VAL A 366 -22.67 6.36 11.41
N PRO A 367 -22.72 7.65 11.02
CA PRO A 367 -23.96 8.40 11.03
C PRO A 367 -24.95 7.82 10.03
N THR A 368 -26.25 7.93 10.33
CA THR A 368 -27.33 7.61 9.37
C THR A 368 -28.21 8.85 9.19
N ARG A 369 -28.91 8.95 8.04
CA ARG A 369 -29.86 10.05 7.76
C ARG A 369 -30.84 10.25 8.93
N GLN A 370 -31.33 9.15 9.50
CA GLN A 370 -32.26 9.15 10.64
C GLN A 370 -31.60 9.58 11.95
N SER A 371 -30.32 9.27 12.20
CA SER A 371 -29.63 9.81 13.37
C SER A 371 -29.51 11.32 13.27
N LEU A 372 -29.05 11.84 12.12
CA LEU A 372 -28.91 13.28 11.88
C LEU A 372 -30.26 14.03 11.98
N ILE A 373 -31.37 13.39 11.56
CA ILE A 373 -32.73 13.92 11.76
C ILE A 373 -33.11 13.98 13.25
N ARG A 374 -32.82 12.95 14.04
CA ARG A 374 -33.05 13.00 15.49
C ARG A 374 -32.17 14.06 16.16
N ASP A 375 -30.95 14.25 15.68
CA ASP A 375 -30.04 15.28 16.15
C ASP A 375 -30.54 16.71 15.78
N LEU A 376 -31.15 16.93 14.59
CA LEU A 376 -31.83 18.21 14.26
C LEU A 376 -32.91 18.58 15.28
N VAL A 377 -33.72 17.59 15.68
CA VAL A 377 -34.80 17.76 16.68
C VAL A 377 -34.20 18.02 18.07
N ARG A 378 -33.21 17.22 18.48
CA ARG A 378 -32.49 17.35 19.75
C ARG A 378 -31.80 18.70 19.91
N HIS A 379 -31.19 19.23 18.85
CA HIS A 379 -30.54 20.53 18.82
C HIS A 379 -31.50 21.70 18.52
N LYS A 380 -32.81 21.42 18.37
CA LYS A 380 -33.89 22.38 18.08
C LYS A 380 -33.62 23.30 16.87
N VAL A 381 -32.95 22.79 15.85
CA VAL A 381 -32.58 23.58 14.65
C VAL A 381 -33.83 24.15 13.96
N HIS A 382 -34.91 23.37 13.93
CA HIS A 382 -36.21 23.73 13.37
C HIS A 382 -36.89 24.95 14.02
N THR A 383 -36.50 25.39 15.23
CA THR A 383 -37.04 26.61 15.86
C THR A 383 -36.21 27.87 15.59
N VAL A 384 -35.01 27.72 15.03
CA VAL A 384 -34.09 28.84 14.74
C VAL A 384 -34.21 29.28 13.28
N VAL A 385 -34.37 28.29 12.40
CA VAL A 385 -34.46 28.38 10.93
C VAL A 385 -35.76 29.06 10.44
N PRO A 386 -35.78 29.71 9.25
CA PRO A 386 -36.98 30.33 8.71
C PRO A 386 -38.15 29.35 8.53
N SER A 387 -39.38 29.85 8.73
CA SER A 387 -40.61 29.03 8.79
C SER A 387 -40.86 28.20 7.53
N ASN A 388 -40.44 28.66 6.35
CA ASN A 388 -40.55 27.93 5.08
C ASN A 388 -39.69 26.65 5.08
N LEU A 389 -38.48 26.70 5.65
CA LEU A 389 -37.58 25.54 5.74
C LEU A 389 -37.94 24.64 6.93
N ALA A 390 -38.50 25.20 8.01
CA ALA A 390 -39.10 24.39 9.08
C ALA A 390 -40.29 23.56 8.57
N LYS A 391 -41.14 24.15 7.71
CA LYS A 391 -42.21 23.43 6.99
C LYS A 391 -41.66 22.35 6.05
N LEU A 392 -40.59 22.63 5.29
CA LEU A 392 -39.95 21.64 4.41
C LEU A 392 -39.55 20.35 5.16
N TYR A 393 -39.02 20.50 6.38
CA TYR A 393 -38.71 19.37 7.26
C TYR A 393 -39.97 18.59 7.68
N GLN A 394 -41.02 19.30 8.11
CA GLN A 394 -42.28 18.67 8.52
C GLN A 394 -42.94 17.90 7.35
N VAL A 395 -43.05 18.54 6.19
CA VAL A 395 -43.71 17.98 5.00
C VAL A 395 -42.98 16.75 4.47
N LEU A 396 -41.65 16.70 4.56
CA LEU A 396 -40.88 15.56 4.07
C LEU A 396 -40.70 14.43 5.09
N GLU A 397 -40.64 14.70 6.41
CA GLU A 397 -40.31 13.68 7.41
C GLU A 397 -41.44 13.34 8.42
N ALA A 398 -42.51 14.14 8.51
CA ALA A 398 -43.61 13.93 9.46
C ALA A 398 -44.99 13.83 8.79
N ASP A 399 -45.30 14.66 7.79
CA ASP A 399 -46.62 14.67 7.14
C ASP A 399 -46.73 13.61 6.03
N PHE A 400 -47.90 12.96 5.93
CA PHE A 400 -48.19 11.96 4.89
C PHE A 400 -49.20 12.52 3.87
N GLN A 401 -48.72 13.11 2.78
CA GLN A 401 -49.57 13.79 1.78
C GLN A 401 -49.01 13.64 0.34
N PRO A 402 -48.96 12.43 -0.23
CA PRO A 402 -48.25 12.14 -1.48
C PRO A 402 -48.67 13.03 -2.66
N LEU A 403 -49.96 13.35 -2.80
CA LEU A 403 -50.50 14.12 -3.92
C LEU A 403 -50.21 15.63 -3.83
N LYS A 404 -49.94 16.16 -2.63
CA LYS A 404 -49.72 17.60 -2.37
C LYS A 404 -48.28 17.95 -2.00
N LEU A 405 -47.40 16.95 -1.94
CA LEU A 405 -46.01 17.11 -1.51
C LEU A 405 -45.28 18.19 -2.32
N TRP A 406 -45.52 18.26 -3.63
CA TRP A 406 -44.95 19.28 -4.51
C TRP A 406 -45.46 20.69 -4.17
N GLU A 407 -46.78 20.89 -4.07
CA GLU A 407 -47.41 22.19 -3.77
C GLU A 407 -46.89 22.78 -2.45
N LEU A 408 -46.75 21.94 -1.42
CA LEU A 408 -46.29 22.34 -0.09
C LEU A 408 -44.79 22.67 -0.02
N VAL A 409 -43.99 22.11 -0.94
CA VAL A 409 -42.53 22.27 -0.98
C VAL A 409 -42.07 23.43 -1.88
N GLN A 410 -42.88 23.84 -2.87
CA GLN A 410 -42.58 24.99 -3.75
C GLN A 410 -42.11 26.26 -2.99
N PRO A 411 -42.77 26.74 -1.92
CA PRO A 411 -42.37 27.98 -1.23
C PRO A 411 -41.00 27.85 -0.52
N ALA A 412 -40.62 26.63 -0.12
CA ALA A 412 -39.32 26.36 0.47
C ALA A 412 -38.23 26.33 -0.61
N LEU A 413 -38.47 25.67 -1.76
CA LEU A 413 -37.53 25.64 -2.88
C LEU A 413 -37.30 27.03 -3.48
N ALA A 414 -38.33 27.87 -3.60
CA ALA A 414 -38.17 29.26 -4.03
C ALA A 414 -37.22 30.04 -3.11
N HIS A 415 -37.35 29.88 -1.78
CA HIS A 415 -36.47 30.51 -0.80
C HIS A 415 -35.04 29.95 -0.82
N ILE A 416 -34.88 28.65 -1.09
CA ILE A 416 -33.56 28.03 -1.31
C ILE A 416 -32.88 28.60 -2.57
N THR A 417 -33.64 28.82 -3.65
CA THR A 417 -33.12 29.42 -4.90
C THR A 417 -32.70 30.87 -4.72
N THR A 418 -33.33 31.65 -3.84
CA THR A 418 -32.89 33.02 -3.53
C THR A 418 -31.59 33.09 -2.73
N CYS A 419 -31.12 31.99 -2.14
CA CYS A 419 -29.95 31.95 -1.28
C CYS A 419 -28.82 31.11 -1.90
N SER A 420 -27.79 31.78 -2.45
CA SER A 420 -26.64 31.15 -3.14
C SER A 420 -26.02 29.96 -2.39
N ASP A 421 -25.87 30.09 -1.07
CA ASP A 421 -25.31 29.05 -0.19
C ASP A 421 -26.19 27.79 -0.06
N LEU A 422 -27.50 27.91 -0.30
CA LEU A 422 -28.48 26.83 -0.20
C LEU A 422 -28.86 26.25 -1.57
N GLN A 423 -28.72 27.03 -2.65
CA GLN A 423 -28.97 26.61 -4.04
C GLN A 423 -28.26 25.29 -4.40
N VAL A 424 -27.10 25.04 -3.78
CA VAL A 424 -26.26 23.85 -3.93
C VAL A 424 -26.99 22.53 -3.59
N TYR A 425 -28.06 22.57 -2.79
CA TYR A 425 -28.83 21.39 -2.37
C TYR A 425 -30.06 21.08 -3.25
N ILE A 426 -30.43 21.98 -4.18
CA ILE A 426 -31.67 21.89 -4.95
C ILE A 426 -31.77 20.58 -5.73
N THR A 427 -30.68 20.16 -6.38
CA THR A 427 -30.68 18.94 -7.21
C THR A 427 -30.96 17.68 -6.40
N GLN A 428 -30.31 17.51 -5.24
CA GLN A 428 -30.57 16.36 -4.37
C GLN A 428 -31.93 16.46 -3.66
N LEU A 429 -32.40 17.68 -3.34
CA LEU A 429 -33.76 17.87 -2.82
C LEU A 429 -34.82 17.41 -3.81
N HIS A 430 -34.68 17.69 -5.11
CA HIS A 430 -35.59 17.17 -6.13
C HIS A 430 -35.61 15.64 -6.18
N ASP A 431 -34.43 14.99 -6.18
CA ASP A 431 -34.36 13.52 -6.17
C ASP A 431 -34.96 12.92 -4.88
N VAL A 432 -34.77 13.58 -3.73
CA VAL A 432 -35.38 13.22 -2.44
C VAL A 432 -36.91 13.41 -2.46
N ILE A 433 -37.44 14.48 -3.07
CA ILE A 433 -38.88 14.72 -3.21
C ILE A 433 -39.53 13.62 -4.04
N VAL A 434 -38.94 13.28 -5.21
CA VAL A 434 -39.44 12.19 -6.07
C VAL A 434 -39.41 10.85 -5.33
N ALA A 435 -38.33 10.54 -4.62
CA ALA A 435 -38.28 9.31 -3.83
C ALA A 435 -39.28 9.32 -2.65
N LYS A 436 -39.55 10.46 -1.99
CA LYS A 436 -40.63 10.56 -0.98
C LYS A 436 -42.02 10.39 -1.58
N THR A 437 -42.34 10.99 -2.73
CA THR A 437 -43.66 10.76 -3.36
C THR A 437 -43.84 9.29 -3.68
N LEU A 438 -42.83 8.63 -4.26
CA LEU A 438 -42.90 7.20 -4.60
C LEU A 438 -43.04 6.30 -3.35
N LEU A 439 -42.29 6.58 -2.27
CA LEU A 439 -42.40 5.88 -0.97
C LEU A 439 -43.77 6.05 -0.29
N GLN A 440 -44.41 7.22 -0.41
CA GLN A 440 -45.75 7.46 0.12
C GLN A 440 -46.84 6.86 -0.78
N LEU A 441 -46.68 6.94 -2.10
CA LEU A 441 -47.60 6.33 -3.08
C LEU A 441 -47.62 4.80 -2.97
N SER A 442 -46.46 4.15 -2.77
CA SER A 442 -46.37 2.69 -2.63
C SER A 442 -47.06 2.11 -1.38
N GLN A 443 -47.46 2.95 -0.42
CA GLN A 443 -48.24 2.56 0.76
C GLN A 443 -49.76 2.59 0.50
N VAL A 444 -50.21 3.21 -0.59
CA VAL A 444 -51.63 3.49 -0.89
C VAL A 444 -52.08 2.86 -2.22
N TYR A 445 -51.22 2.89 -3.24
CA TYR A 445 -51.52 2.44 -4.59
C TYR A 445 -50.87 1.07 -4.87
N GLN A 446 -51.60 0.18 -5.54
CA GLN A 446 -51.04 -1.06 -6.13
C GLN A 446 -50.54 -0.83 -7.57
N SER A 447 -51.15 0.11 -8.29
CA SER A 447 -50.77 0.48 -9.65
C SER A 447 -51.02 1.97 -9.88
N LEU A 448 -50.14 2.61 -10.65
CA LEU A 448 -50.16 4.05 -10.95
C LEU A 448 -49.75 4.26 -12.41
N ASN A 449 -50.46 5.12 -13.14
CA ASN A 449 -50.08 5.45 -14.52
C ASN A 449 -48.85 6.37 -14.51
N PHE A 450 -47.90 6.15 -15.43
CA PHE A 450 -46.67 6.93 -15.50
C PHE A 450 -46.95 8.41 -15.80
N ASP A 451 -47.94 8.70 -16.66
CA ASP A 451 -48.42 10.06 -16.94
C ASP A 451 -48.99 10.77 -15.69
N GLU A 452 -49.54 10.03 -14.73
CA GLU A 452 -50.01 10.60 -13.45
C GLU A 452 -48.82 10.91 -12.53
N PHE A 453 -47.80 10.05 -12.51
CA PHE A 453 -46.55 10.30 -11.80
C PHE A 453 -45.79 11.53 -12.36
N VAL A 454 -45.75 11.69 -13.68
CA VAL A 454 -45.19 12.90 -14.33
C VAL A 454 -45.98 14.16 -13.95
N LYS A 455 -47.32 14.10 -13.89
CA LYS A 455 -48.16 15.24 -13.44
C LYS A 455 -47.93 15.60 -11.97
N LEU A 456 -47.58 14.64 -11.11
CA LEU A 456 -47.23 14.87 -9.70
C LEU A 456 -45.82 15.46 -9.51
N CYS A 457 -44.90 15.25 -10.46
CA CYS A 457 -43.52 15.74 -10.39
C CYS A 457 -43.13 16.58 -11.64
N PRO A 458 -43.86 17.67 -11.96
CA PRO A 458 -43.72 18.42 -13.22
C PRO A 458 -42.41 19.23 -13.33
N PHE A 459 -41.58 19.23 -12.28
CA PHE A 459 -40.28 19.90 -12.22
C PHE A 459 -39.13 19.05 -12.78
N MET A 460 -39.39 17.80 -13.19
CA MET A 460 -38.36 16.84 -13.61
C MET A 460 -38.73 16.15 -14.91
N GLU A 461 -37.71 15.93 -15.75
CA GLU A 461 -37.85 15.21 -17.01
C GLU A 461 -38.31 13.75 -16.80
N PRO A 462 -39.26 13.22 -17.59
CA PRO A 462 -39.77 11.86 -17.44
C PRO A 462 -38.67 10.77 -17.42
N ILE A 463 -37.62 10.93 -18.23
CA ILE A 463 -36.49 9.98 -18.28
C ILE A 463 -35.70 9.95 -16.95
N ARG A 464 -35.60 11.08 -16.24
CA ARG A 464 -34.97 11.15 -14.91
C ARG A 464 -35.90 10.61 -13.83
N LEU A 465 -37.21 10.85 -13.93
CA LEU A 465 -38.20 10.23 -13.05
C LEU A 465 -38.16 8.70 -13.16
N GLU A 466 -38.13 8.15 -14.37
CA GLU A 466 -37.97 6.70 -14.59
C GLU A 466 -36.66 6.17 -14.00
N ARG A 467 -35.55 6.89 -14.20
CA ARG A 467 -34.25 6.50 -13.61
C ARG A 467 -34.31 6.40 -12.08
N ILE A 468 -34.97 7.34 -11.39
CA ILE A 468 -35.12 7.29 -9.93
C ILE A 468 -35.95 6.07 -9.50
N VAL A 469 -37.01 5.71 -10.24
CA VAL A 469 -37.78 4.48 -10.01
C VAL A 469 -36.87 3.24 -10.17
N LEU A 470 -36.06 3.19 -11.22
CA LEU A 470 -35.13 2.09 -11.48
C LEU A 470 -34.00 1.99 -10.43
N GLU A 471 -33.50 3.12 -9.92
CA GLU A 471 -32.51 3.15 -8.84
C GLU A 471 -33.08 2.62 -7.52
N LEU A 472 -34.33 2.94 -7.18
CA LEU A 472 -35.01 2.45 -5.98
C LEU A 472 -35.31 0.93 -6.06
N ILE A 473 -35.62 0.42 -7.26
CA ILE A 473 -35.69 -1.03 -7.53
C ILE A 473 -34.31 -1.68 -7.35
N HIS A 474 -33.28 -1.12 -8.00
CA HIS A 474 -31.94 -1.71 -8.03
C HIS A 474 -31.24 -1.76 -6.66
N ASN A 475 -31.51 -0.76 -5.80
CA ASN A 475 -31.02 -0.74 -4.42
C ASN A 475 -31.80 -1.66 -3.46
N LEU A 476 -32.87 -2.32 -3.94
CA LEU A 476 -33.78 -3.17 -3.16
C LEU A 476 -34.48 -2.42 -2.01
N GLU A 477 -34.89 -1.17 -2.27
CA GLU A 477 -35.62 -0.33 -1.31
C GLU A 477 -37.14 -0.35 -1.55
N LEU A 478 -37.58 -0.50 -2.81
CA LEU A 478 -39.01 -0.64 -3.14
C LEU A 478 -39.29 -1.79 -4.13
N PRO A 479 -40.29 -2.66 -3.86
CA PRO A 479 -40.80 -3.63 -4.83
C PRO A 479 -41.63 -2.92 -5.91
N ILE A 480 -41.02 -2.62 -7.05
CA ILE A 480 -41.71 -1.99 -8.19
C ILE A 480 -41.45 -2.79 -9.47
N ARG A 481 -42.51 -3.00 -10.25
CA ARG A 481 -42.45 -3.49 -11.64
C ARG A 481 -42.94 -2.39 -12.58
N VAL A 482 -42.08 -1.98 -13.52
CA VAL A 482 -42.44 -1.00 -14.57
C VAL A 482 -42.93 -1.76 -15.81
N ASN A 483 -44.08 -1.37 -16.35
CA ASN A 483 -44.62 -1.94 -17.59
C ASN A 483 -44.81 -0.86 -18.67
N HIS A 484 -43.85 -0.74 -19.58
CA HIS A 484 -43.89 0.23 -20.69
C HIS A 484 -45.00 -0.04 -21.71
N LEU A 485 -45.55 -1.27 -21.81
CA LEU A 485 -46.69 -1.55 -22.71
C LEU A 485 -48.00 -0.95 -22.20
N GLN A 486 -48.12 -0.78 -20.88
CA GLN A 486 -49.28 -0.17 -20.21
C GLN A 486 -48.99 1.25 -19.71
N GLN A 487 -47.75 1.75 -19.87
CA GLN A 487 -47.23 2.97 -19.24
C GLN A 487 -47.58 3.04 -17.75
N ALA A 488 -47.37 1.92 -17.03
CA ALA A 488 -47.83 1.75 -15.65
C ALA A 488 -46.71 1.29 -14.71
N ILE A 489 -46.70 1.87 -13.50
CA ILE A 489 -45.88 1.48 -12.36
C ILE A 489 -46.74 0.56 -11.48
N PHE A 490 -46.30 -0.67 -11.25
CA PHE A 490 -46.93 -1.60 -10.31
C PHE A 490 -46.11 -1.66 -9.02
N PHE A 491 -46.74 -1.31 -7.90
CA PHE A 491 -46.19 -1.49 -6.56
C PHE A 491 -46.52 -2.91 -6.10
N ASP A 492 -45.50 -3.75 -6.03
CA ASP A 492 -45.67 -5.18 -5.83
C ASP A 492 -45.42 -5.61 -4.38
N LYS A 493 -45.71 -6.86 -4.07
CA LYS A 493 -45.40 -7.46 -2.76
C LYS A 493 -44.35 -8.53 -2.97
N PHE A 494 -43.16 -8.38 -2.38
CA PHE A 494 -42.12 -9.42 -2.45
C PHE A 494 -42.62 -10.70 -1.78
N THR A 495 -43.11 -11.66 -2.57
CA THR A 495 -43.48 -13.00 -2.11
C THR A 495 -42.28 -13.93 -1.99
N ASP A 496 -41.17 -13.60 -2.65
CA ASP A 496 -39.97 -14.43 -2.72
C ASP A 496 -39.11 -14.26 -1.46
N LEU A 497 -39.10 -15.31 -0.63
CA LEU A 497 -38.38 -15.44 0.63
C LEU A 497 -36.84 -15.27 0.54
N GLY A 498 -36.29 -15.03 -0.65
CA GLY A 498 -34.86 -14.82 -0.89
C GLY A 498 -34.42 -13.34 -1.01
N ILE A 499 -35.36 -12.39 -1.12
CA ILE A 499 -35.03 -10.96 -1.25
C ILE A 499 -35.23 -10.27 0.10
N SER A 500 -34.19 -10.28 0.94
CA SER A 500 -34.18 -9.44 2.14
C SER A 500 -34.10 -7.97 1.74
N GLN A 501 -35.10 -7.19 2.13
CA GLN A 501 -35.07 -5.73 2.00
C GLN A 501 -33.85 -5.17 2.73
N CYS A 502 -33.28 -4.09 2.20
CA CYS A 502 -32.49 -3.21 3.06
C CYS A 502 -33.45 -2.62 4.09
N GLU A 503 -33.25 -2.88 5.38
CA GLU A 503 -33.99 -2.19 6.44
C GLU A 503 -33.64 -0.69 6.39
N TYR A 504 -34.36 0.06 5.58
CA TYR A 504 -34.40 1.51 5.67
C TYR A 504 -34.96 1.83 7.07
N GLY A 505 -34.08 2.26 7.98
CA GLY A 505 -34.24 2.08 9.42
C GLY A 505 -35.64 2.38 9.95
N GLY A 506 -36.12 1.53 10.88
CA GLY A 506 -37.53 1.47 11.29
C GLY A 506 -38.03 2.71 12.04
N GLN A 507 -38.20 3.83 11.34
CA GLN A 507 -38.83 5.06 11.83
C GLN A 507 -39.63 5.81 10.77
N LEU A 508 -39.17 5.88 9.51
CA LEU A 508 -39.96 6.45 8.40
C LEU A 508 -41.14 5.56 7.94
N VAL A 509 -41.23 4.33 8.47
CA VAL A 509 -42.37 3.40 8.32
C VAL A 509 -42.96 3.06 9.70
N SER A 510 -42.54 3.73 10.78
CA SER A 510 -42.98 3.41 12.17
C SER A 510 -43.80 4.52 12.84
N GLN A 511 -44.12 5.60 12.13
CA GLN A 511 -44.98 6.69 12.66
C GLN A 511 -46.31 6.83 11.91
N SER A 512 -46.38 6.41 10.64
CA SER A 512 -47.66 6.04 10.02
C SER A 512 -48.05 4.63 10.47
N THR A 513 -49.33 4.44 10.82
CA THR A 513 -49.91 3.14 11.26
C THR A 513 -50.03 2.09 10.14
N HIS A 514 -49.49 2.38 8.96
CA HIS A 514 -49.62 1.58 7.75
C HIS A 514 -48.30 0.87 7.44
N VAL A 515 -47.95 -0.10 8.30
CA VAL A 515 -46.82 -1.00 8.09
C VAL A 515 -46.95 -1.67 6.71
N ASN A 516 -45.87 -1.61 5.93
CA ASN A 516 -45.77 -2.15 4.57
C ASN A 516 -46.45 -3.52 4.43
N ASP A 517 -47.45 -3.60 3.55
CA ASP A 517 -48.26 -4.79 3.30
C ASP A 517 -47.48 -6.11 3.07
N PRO A 518 -46.35 -6.17 2.32
CA PRO A 518 -45.58 -7.42 2.19
C PRO A 518 -45.02 -7.93 3.52
N ASP A 519 -44.64 -7.04 4.44
CA ASP A 519 -44.05 -7.40 5.73
C ASP A 519 -45.10 -7.91 6.74
N LYS A 520 -46.38 -7.89 6.35
CA LYS A 520 -47.45 -8.54 7.10
C LYS A 520 -47.39 -10.06 6.99
N LEU A 521 -46.92 -10.64 5.87
CA LEU A 521 -46.88 -12.11 5.71
C LEU A 521 -45.74 -12.74 6.52
N SER A 522 -44.56 -12.12 6.51
CA SER A 522 -43.40 -12.48 7.33
C SER A 522 -43.69 -12.34 8.83
N ARG A 523 -44.27 -11.20 9.25
CA ARG A 523 -44.54 -10.88 10.65
C ARG A 523 -45.90 -11.38 11.15
N GLN A 524 -46.73 -12.02 10.31
CA GLN A 524 -48.11 -12.40 10.65
C GLN A 524 -48.17 -13.28 11.90
N LEU A 525 -47.29 -14.28 12.00
CA LEU A 525 -47.19 -15.15 13.17
C LEU A 525 -46.73 -14.40 14.42
N THR A 526 -45.85 -13.40 14.29
CA THR A 526 -45.40 -12.57 15.41
C THR A 526 -46.49 -11.61 15.88
N MET A 527 -47.21 -10.96 14.96
CA MET A 527 -48.34 -10.09 15.27
C MET A 527 -49.49 -10.89 15.89
N PHE A 528 -49.79 -12.07 15.35
CA PHE A 528 -50.78 -12.99 15.92
C PHE A 528 -50.36 -13.45 17.31
N ALA A 529 -49.10 -13.84 17.53
CA ALA A 529 -48.59 -14.21 18.85
C ALA A 529 -48.65 -13.05 19.86
N GLN A 530 -48.33 -11.82 19.45
CA GLN A 530 -48.42 -10.63 20.31
C GLN A 530 -49.87 -10.30 20.68
N VAL A 531 -50.80 -10.33 19.72
CA VAL A 531 -52.23 -10.09 19.98
C VAL A 531 -52.83 -11.23 20.81
N MET A 532 -52.49 -12.49 20.54
CA MET A 532 -52.88 -13.63 21.36
C MET A 532 -52.33 -13.52 22.79
N GLN A 533 -51.09 -13.05 22.96
CA GLN A 533 -50.51 -12.83 24.30
C GLN A 533 -51.27 -11.74 25.05
N GLN A 534 -51.53 -10.59 24.41
CA GLN A 534 -52.35 -9.52 24.98
C GLN A 534 -53.76 -10.02 25.35
N ILE A 535 -54.37 -10.86 24.51
CA ILE A 535 -55.67 -11.50 24.80
C ILE A 535 -55.57 -12.44 26.00
N THR A 536 -54.52 -13.27 26.13
CA THR A 536 -54.35 -14.15 27.31
C THR A 536 -54.03 -13.39 28.60
N ASP A 537 -53.36 -12.24 28.50
CA ASP A 537 -53.10 -11.35 29.64
C ASP A 537 -54.41 -10.67 30.10
N ILE A 538 -55.30 -10.30 29.16
CA ILE A 538 -56.63 -9.72 29.44
C ILE A 538 -57.62 -10.78 29.97
N LEU A 539 -57.54 -12.03 29.52
CA LEU A 539 -58.45 -13.13 29.92
C LEU A 539 -58.07 -13.81 31.27
N GLU A 540 -57.18 -13.21 32.06
CA GLU A 540 -56.78 -13.66 33.40
C GLU A 540 -56.39 -15.16 33.54
N VAL A 541 -55.58 -15.69 32.61
CA VAL A 541 -54.88 -16.98 32.80
C VAL A 541 -53.83 -16.90 33.95
N GLY A 542 -53.72 -15.74 34.61
CA GLY A 542 -52.83 -15.42 35.73
C GLY A 542 -52.98 -16.30 36.98
N GLN A 543 -54.09 -17.03 37.16
CA GLN A 543 -54.21 -17.99 38.28
C GLN A 543 -53.10 -19.06 38.25
N SER A 544 -52.69 -19.50 37.06
CA SER A 544 -51.58 -20.46 36.90
C SER A 544 -50.24 -19.84 37.34
N LEU A 545 -49.94 -18.61 36.88
CA LEU A 545 -48.73 -17.88 37.30
C LEU A 545 -48.72 -17.56 38.81
N ALA A 546 -49.87 -17.25 39.41
CA ALA A 546 -50.00 -17.07 40.85
C ALA A 546 -49.73 -18.37 41.62
N ASN A 547 -50.13 -19.53 41.08
CA ASN A 547 -49.83 -20.84 41.66
C ASN A 547 -48.35 -21.19 41.53
N CYS A 548 -47.75 -21.05 40.35
CA CYS A 548 -46.32 -21.27 40.14
C CYS A 548 -45.45 -20.33 40.99
N ARG A 549 -45.84 -19.05 41.15
CA ARG A 549 -45.15 -18.09 42.02
C ARG A 549 -45.27 -18.49 43.50
N ARG A 550 -46.43 -18.99 43.94
CA ARG A 550 -46.60 -19.52 45.32
C ARG A 550 -45.73 -20.76 45.56
N ALA A 551 -45.68 -21.70 44.61
CA ALA A 551 -44.82 -22.88 44.68
C ALA A 551 -43.32 -22.49 44.73
N LEU A 552 -42.87 -21.61 43.85
CA LEU A 552 -41.49 -21.13 43.83
C LEU A 552 -41.08 -20.41 45.14
N VAL A 553 -41.98 -19.61 45.71
CA VAL A 553 -41.74 -18.95 47.01
C VAL A 553 -41.75 -19.94 48.17
N HIS A 554 -42.59 -20.98 48.11
CA HIS A 554 -42.58 -22.08 49.09
C HIS A 554 -41.26 -22.86 49.05
N ASP A 555 -40.81 -23.28 47.87
CA ASP A 555 -39.59 -24.06 47.72
C ASP A 555 -38.33 -23.24 48.03
N TYR A 556 -38.33 -21.94 47.69
CA TYR A 556 -37.32 -21.01 48.17
C TYR A 556 -37.27 -20.95 49.70
N ARG A 557 -38.41 -20.75 50.39
CA ARG A 557 -38.47 -20.71 51.86
C ARG A 557 -38.07 -22.03 52.52
N LYS A 558 -38.40 -23.17 51.90
CA LYS A 558 -37.98 -24.51 52.34
C LYS A 558 -36.45 -24.67 52.26
N ASN A 559 -35.85 -24.19 51.18
CA ASN A 559 -34.44 -24.41 50.88
C ASN A 559 -33.51 -23.26 51.31
N GLU A 560 -34.05 -22.10 51.73
CA GLU A 560 -33.30 -20.87 52.04
C GLU A 560 -32.10 -21.12 52.96
N LYS A 561 -32.32 -21.83 54.07
CA LYS A 561 -31.29 -22.12 55.07
C LYS A 561 -30.19 -23.05 54.55
N VAL A 562 -30.55 -23.99 53.66
CA VAL A 562 -29.63 -24.96 53.04
C VAL A 562 -28.79 -24.27 51.97
N LEU A 563 -29.42 -23.55 51.05
CA LEU A 563 -28.72 -22.77 50.02
C LEU A 563 -27.82 -21.70 50.65
N ARG A 564 -28.23 -21.10 51.78
CA ARG A 564 -27.41 -20.15 52.54
C ARG A 564 -26.20 -20.81 53.20
N SER A 565 -26.33 -22.00 53.80
CA SER A 565 -25.19 -22.70 54.40
C SER A 565 -24.24 -23.25 53.33
N GLU A 566 -24.76 -23.78 52.22
CA GLU A 566 -23.96 -24.18 51.05
C GLU A 566 -23.16 -23.02 50.47
N LEU A 567 -23.78 -21.84 50.30
CA LEU A 567 -23.11 -20.67 49.74
C LEU A 567 -22.05 -20.10 50.69
N LEU A 568 -22.28 -20.14 52.01
CA LEU A 568 -21.28 -19.82 53.02
C LEU A 568 -20.12 -20.84 53.04
N ASN A 569 -20.41 -22.14 53.03
CA ASN A 569 -19.39 -23.20 52.97
C ASN A 569 -18.56 -23.10 51.67
N ARG A 570 -19.21 -22.79 50.54
CA ARG A 570 -18.56 -22.53 49.26
C ARG A 570 -17.69 -21.27 49.31
N ARG A 571 -18.08 -20.22 50.03
CA ARG A 571 -17.23 -19.05 50.27
C ARG A 571 -15.97 -19.46 51.05
N CYS A 572 -16.09 -20.19 52.15
CA CYS A 572 -14.93 -20.68 52.92
C CYS A 572 -14.00 -21.54 52.05
N LEU A 573 -14.55 -22.41 51.20
CA LEU A 573 -13.77 -23.23 50.25
C LEU A 573 -13.03 -22.37 49.22
N ILE A 574 -13.65 -21.30 48.71
CA ILE A 574 -13.03 -20.36 47.77
C ILE A 574 -11.94 -19.53 48.45
N GLU A 575 -12.16 -19.08 49.69
CA GLU A 575 -11.18 -18.31 50.47
C GLU A 575 -9.95 -19.19 50.79
N ALA A 576 -10.15 -20.40 51.32
CA ALA A 576 -9.06 -21.36 51.53
C ALA A 576 -8.31 -21.70 50.23
N ARG A 577 -9.02 -21.93 49.11
CA ARG A 577 -8.37 -22.21 47.82
C ARG A 577 -7.63 -21.00 47.25
N LYS A 578 -8.06 -19.78 47.57
CA LYS A 578 -7.34 -18.54 47.23
C LYS A 578 -6.06 -18.43 48.05
N GLU A 579 -6.09 -18.74 49.34
CA GLU A 579 -4.90 -18.79 50.20
C GLU A 579 -3.90 -19.87 49.76
N GLU A 580 -4.36 -21.05 49.32
CA GLU A 580 -3.50 -22.07 48.71
C GLU A 580 -2.81 -21.56 47.43
N ILE A 581 -3.53 -20.85 46.56
CA ILE A 581 -2.99 -20.29 45.32
C ILE A 581 -2.01 -19.15 45.62
N GLU A 582 -2.33 -18.25 46.56
CA GLU A 582 -1.46 -17.14 46.96
C GLU A 582 -0.19 -17.66 47.66
N THR A 583 -0.29 -18.63 48.57
CA THR A 583 0.89 -19.25 49.19
C THR A 583 1.72 -20.06 48.20
N TYR A 584 1.12 -20.68 47.17
CA TYR A 584 1.87 -21.30 46.07
C TYR A 584 2.61 -20.27 45.21
N GLN A 585 1.94 -19.16 44.84
CA GLN A 585 2.56 -18.06 44.09
C GLN A 585 3.72 -17.43 44.87
N VAL A 586 3.53 -17.11 46.15
CA VAL A 586 4.59 -16.59 47.03
C VAL A 586 5.78 -17.55 47.12
N LYS A 587 5.55 -18.86 47.31
CA LYS A 587 6.64 -19.86 47.32
C LYS A 587 7.39 -19.94 45.98
N ARG A 588 6.66 -19.86 44.87
CA ARG A 588 7.24 -19.89 43.51
C ARG A 588 8.07 -18.64 43.23
N ASP A 589 7.58 -17.47 43.64
CA ASP A 589 8.23 -16.19 43.38
C ASP A 589 9.42 -15.96 44.33
N GLN A 590 9.36 -16.46 45.57
CA GLN A 590 10.52 -16.64 46.46
C GLN A 590 11.58 -17.55 45.83
N TYR A 591 11.18 -18.68 45.25
CA TYR A 591 12.11 -19.59 44.55
C TYR A 591 12.79 -18.90 43.35
N TYR A 592 12.04 -18.11 42.56
CA TYR A 592 12.64 -17.30 41.49
C TYR A 592 13.61 -16.25 42.03
N SER A 593 13.29 -15.52 43.11
CA SER A 593 14.21 -14.57 43.75
C SER A 593 15.52 -15.24 44.17
N ILE A 594 15.45 -16.38 44.86
CA ILE A 594 16.63 -17.14 45.30
C ILE A 594 17.48 -17.64 44.11
N VAL A 595 16.87 -17.95 42.97
CA VAL A 595 17.58 -18.35 41.74
C VAL A 595 18.22 -17.14 41.04
N GLU A 596 17.56 -15.99 41.01
CA GLU A 596 18.13 -14.75 40.46
C GLU A 596 19.26 -14.19 41.34
N GLU A 597 19.09 -14.17 42.67
CA GLU A 597 20.12 -13.81 43.64
C GLU A 597 21.35 -14.72 43.53
N ARG A 598 21.16 -16.04 43.36
CA ARG A 598 22.28 -16.97 43.11
C ARG A 598 22.99 -16.66 41.79
N ARG A 599 22.26 -16.36 40.72
CA ARG A 599 22.85 -15.99 39.42
C ARG A 599 23.60 -14.65 39.50
N GLN A 600 23.08 -13.66 40.22
CA GLN A 600 23.75 -12.37 40.43
C GLN A 600 25.01 -12.55 41.30
N ALA A 601 24.95 -13.31 42.39
CA ALA A 601 26.11 -13.63 43.23
C ALA A 601 27.17 -14.45 42.49
N GLU A 602 26.79 -15.32 41.55
CA GLU A 602 27.72 -16.02 40.66
C GLU A 602 28.37 -15.07 39.65
N GLN A 603 27.60 -14.14 39.06
CA GLN A 603 28.15 -13.09 38.18
C GLN A 603 29.08 -12.13 38.93
N GLU A 604 28.74 -11.68 40.13
CA GLU A 604 29.64 -10.87 40.97
C GLU A 604 30.93 -11.61 41.32
N ARG A 605 30.86 -12.91 41.62
CA ARG A 605 32.05 -13.74 41.90
C ARG A 605 32.92 -13.89 40.66
N LEU A 606 32.32 -14.01 39.47
CA LEU A 606 33.06 -14.03 38.21
C LEU A 606 33.72 -12.68 37.92
N LEU A 607 33.01 -11.55 38.08
CA LEU A 607 33.59 -10.21 37.91
C LEU A 607 34.72 -9.94 38.90
N LYS A 608 34.55 -10.25 40.19
CA LYS A 608 35.61 -10.12 41.21
C LYS A 608 36.78 -11.08 40.95
N ALA A 609 36.53 -12.24 40.33
CA ALA A 609 37.60 -13.13 39.85
C ALA A 609 38.32 -12.55 38.61
N GLU A 610 37.61 -11.90 37.69
CA GLU A 610 38.21 -11.23 36.53
C GLU A 610 39.00 -9.98 36.94
N GLU A 611 38.51 -9.18 37.87
CA GLU A 611 39.24 -8.05 38.47
C GLU A 611 40.51 -8.51 39.19
N THR A 612 40.42 -9.56 40.02
CA THR A 612 41.62 -10.12 40.69
C THR A 612 42.55 -10.82 39.71
N ASN A 613 42.06 -11.42 38.63
CA ASN A 613 42.91 -11.95 37.55
C ASN A 613 43.62 -10.83 36.78
N LEU A 614 42.95 -9.73 36.44
CA LEU A 614 43.54 -8.56 35.79
C LEU A 614 44.54 -7.84 36.70
N ALA A 615 44.25 -7.72 38.00
CA ALA A 615 45.19 -7.18 38.98
C ALA A 615 46.41 -8.10 39.15
N ASN A 616 46.21 -9.42 39.23
CA ASN A 616 47.30 -10.39 39.27
C ASN A 616 48.10 -10.41 37.96
N GLU A 617 47.48 -10.20 36.80
CA GLU A 617 48.18 -10.10 35.51
C GLU A 617 48.97 -8.78 35.41
N ALA A 618 48.43 -7.66 35.92
CA ALA A 618 49.17 -6.41 36.04
C ALA A 618 50.40 -6.58 36.97
N ILE A 619 50.19 -7.15 38.16
CA ILE A 619 51.26 -7.47 39.12
C ILE A 619 52.27 -8.45 38.51
N GLN A 620 51.83 -9.44 37.72
CA GLN A 620 52.76 -10.34 37.01
C GLN A 620 53.48 -9.68 35.85
N ARG A 621 52.88 -8.74 35.10
CA ARG A 621 53.57 -7.96 34.07
C ARG A 621 54.61 -7.01 34.68
N GLU A 622 54.34 -6.46 35.87
CA GLU A 622 55.33 -5.66 36.61
C GLU A 622 56.42 -6.53 37.23
N ARG A 623 56.06 -7.65 37.87
CA ARG A 623 57.04 -8.63 38.38
C ARG A 623 57.93 -9.13 37.26
N MET A 624 57.38 -9.63 36.15
CA MET A 624 58.11 -10.06 34.96
C MET A 624 59.07 -9.00 34.43
N LYS A 625 58.70 -7.70 34.43
CA LYS A 625 59.65 -6.63 34.08
C LYS A 625 60.81 -6.56 35.08
N THR A 626 60.52 -6.47 36.38
CA THR A 626 61.58 -6.42 37.40
C THR A 626 62.39 -7.72 37.49
N GLU A 627 61.82 -8.84 37.08
CA GLU A 627 62.43 -10.17 37.06
C GLU A 627 63.28 -10.36 35.81
N ASP A 628 62.91 -9.82 34.65
CA ASP A 628 63.77 -9.77 33.45
C ASP A 628 64.97 -8.82 33.68
N GLU A 629 64.74 -7.69 34.37
CA GLU A 629 65.81 -6.77 34.82
C GLU A 629 66.75 -7.45 35.84
N LYS A 630 66.19 -8.11 36.88
CA LYS A 630 66.97 -8.87 37.87
C LYS A 630 67.61 -10.11 37.26
N ALA A 631 67.04 -10.74 36.23
CA ALA A 631 67.63 -11.88 35.54
C ALA A 631 68.80 -11.45 34.67
N ARG A 632 68.70 -10.33 33.95
CA ARG A 632 69.83 -9.72 33.23
C ARG A 632 70.96 -9.33 34.18
N LEU A 633 70.64 -8.88 35.39
CA LEU A 633 71.63 -8.60 36.45
C LEU A 633 72.23 -9.90 37.02
N LYS A 634 71.41 -10.88 37.42
CA LYS A 634 71.83 -12.18 37.95
C LYS A 634 72.65 -12.99 36.94
N LEU A 635 72.33 -12.95 35.65
CA LEU A 635 73.09 -13.65 34.60
C LEU A 635 74.44 -12.95 34.34
N ARG A 636 74.55 -11.65 34.60
CA ARG A 636 75.85 -10.95 34.72
C ARG A 636 76.63 -11.44 35.93
N MET A 637 76.01 -11.44 37.12
CA MET A 637 76.66 -11.84 38.38
C MET A 637 77.08 -13.32 38.39
N ALA A 638 76.21 -14.24 37.95
CA ALA A 638 76.53 -15.66 37.82
C ALA A 638 77.68 -15.91 36.83
N ARG A 639 77.80 -15.10 35.77
CA ARG A 639 78.91 -15.18 34.81
C ARG A 639 80.24 -14.62 35.35
N THR A 640 80.20 -13.80 36.40
CA THR A 640 81.39 -13.45 37.20
C THR A 640 81.65 -14.44 38.34
N SER A 641 80.62 -14.98 38.99
CA SER A 641 80.77 -15.94 40.09
C SER A 641 81.21 -17.34 39.63
N LEU A 642 80.77 -17.82 38.46
CA LEU A 642 81.34 -18.99 37.78
C LEU A 642 82.83 -18.81 37.44
N LYS A 643 83.34 -17.57 37.46
CA LYS A 643 84.75 -17.21 37.26
C LYS A 643 85.51 -16.99 38.57
N MET A 644 84.90 -17.30 39.72
CA MET A 644 85.50 -17.24 41.07
C MET A 644 85.31 -18.56 41.83
N PHE A 645 84.19 -19.27 41.61
CA PHE A 645 83.91 -20.59 42.20
C PHE A 645 84.67 -21.77 41.54
N LEU A 646 85.58 -21.50 40.60
CA LEU A 646 86.42 -22.54 40.01
C LEU A 646 87.68 -22.85 40.84
N ASP A 647 88.09 -21.94 41.72
CA ASP A 647 89.45 -21.90 42.28
C ASP A 647 89.60 -22.43 43.72
N LEU A 648 88.52 -22.78 44.43
CA LEU A 648 88.59 -23.24 45.83
C LEU A 648 87.71 -24.49 46.12
N LYS A 649 88.29 -25.44 46.87
CA LYS A 649 87.69 -26.67 47.41
C LYS A 649 88.16 -26.91 48.85
N ILE A 650 87.32 -27.55 49.69
CA ILE A 650 87.53 -28.17 51.03
C ILE A 650 86.14 -28.12 51.72
N ASP A 651 85.42 -29.20 52.08
CA ASP A 651 85.64 -30.27 53.09
C ASP A 651 85.71 -29.75 54.55
N THR A 652 85.08 -30.29 55.61
CA THR A 652 84.02 -31.31 55.82
C THR A 652 83.42 -31.12 57.23
N LYS A 653 82.13 -31.45 57.43
CA LYS A 653 81.43 -32.03 58.65
C LYS A 653 81.85 -31.55 60.07
N LEU A 654 80.93 -31.28 61.01
CA LEU A 654 80.14 -32.31 61.74
C LEU A 654 78.96 -31.72 62.57
N ASP A 655 77.91 -32.55 62.71
CA ASP A 655 77.00 -32.80 63.85
C ASP A 655 76.09 -31.72 64.52
N LEU A 656 74.80 -31.82 64.16
CA LEU A 656 73.63 -32.01 65.06
C LEU A 656 73.24 -30.91 66.08
N LYS A 657 72.29 -30.04 65.68
CA LYS A 657 70.94 -29.90 66.29
C LYS A 657 70.02 -28.95 65.49
N GLU A 658 68.71 -29.13 65.70
CA GLU A 658 67.57 -28.24 65.44
C GLU A 658 67.72 -27.07 64.43
N LEU A 659 67.02 -27.19 63.28
CA LEU A 659 66.47 -26.13 62.42
C LEU A 659 67.33 -24.86 62.15
N THR A 660 67.98 -24.80 60.97
CA THR A 660 67.54 -23.94 59.82
C THR A 660 68.39 -24.17 58.55
N GLU A 661 67.96 -23.55 57.44
CA GLU A 661 68.81 -23.00 56.35
C GLU A 661 69.96 -23.86 55.77
N GLU A 662 69.59 -24.98 55.11
CA GLU A 662 70.30 -25.36 53.86
C GLU A 662 69.47 -26.29 52.93
N GLN A 663 68.43 -26.97 53.44
CA GLN A 663 67.48 -27.72 52.58
C GLN A 663 66.34 -26.86 51.99
N LEU A 664 66.41 -25.53 52.13
CA LEU A 664 65.40 -24.58 51.64
C LEU A 664 65.60 -24.15 50.17
N GLU A 665 66.71 -24.54 49.51
CA GLU A 665 67.03 -24.11 48.13
C GLU A 665 66.84 -25.18 47.03
N ASN A 666 66.27 -26.36 47.32
CA ASN A 666 66.03 -27.40 46.29
C ASN A 666 64.66 -28.12 46.32
N PHE A 667 63.69 -27.64 47.11
CA PHE A 667 62.31 -28.15 47.08
C PHE A 667 61.37 -27.26 46.25
N ASP A 668 61.34 -27.56 44.95
CA ASP A 668 60.60 -26.83 43.92
C ASP A 668 59.05 -26.85 44.11
N ALA A 669 58.45 -25.66 44.09
CA ALA A 669 57.02 -25.43 44.33
C ALA A 669 56.11 -26.16 43.33
N ASP A 670 56.58 -26.37 42.09
CA ASP A 670 55.78 -27.01 41.05
C ASP A 670 55.47 -28.49 41.32
N LYS A 671 56.27 -29.17 42.16
CA LYS A 671 55.97 -30.57 42.58
C LYS A 671 54.78 -30.65 43.52
N LEU A 672 54.61 -29.66 44.42
CA LEU A 672 53.45 -29.59 45.32
C LEU A 672 52.18 -29.26 44.53
N ILE A 673 52.26 -28.24 43.67
CA ILE A 673 51.17 -27.80 42.80
C ILE A 673 50.72 -28.94 41.88
N ASN A 674 51.63 -29.75 41.32
CA ASN A 674 51.26 -30.88 40.47
C ASN A 674 50.58 -32.03 41.24
N LYS A 675 51.01 -32.37 42.46
CA LYS A 675 50.27 -33.33 43.31
C LYS A 675 48.85 -32.85 43.58
N GLN A 676 48.68 -31.59 43.96
CA GLN A 676 47.36 -31.02 44.26
C GLN A 676 46.45 -30.98 43.02
N LYS A 677 47.00 -30.59 41.85
CA LYS A 677 46.30 -30.67 40.55
C LYS A 677 45.90 -32.12 40.18
N GLN A 678 46.69 -33.13 40.53
CA GLN A 678 46.36 -34.54 40.30
C GLN A 678 45.21 -35.02 41.21
N GLU A 679 45.23 -34.70 42.50
CA GLU A 679 44.13 -35.02 43.40
C GLU A 679 42.80 -34.38 42.99
N VAL A 680 42.82 -33.09 42.63
CA VAL A 680 41.62 -32.38 42.15
C VAL A 680 41.09 -33.01 40.86
N LYS A 681 41.97 -33.41 39.92
CA LYS A 681 41.58 -34.18 38.73
C LYS A 681 40.97 -35.54 39.08
N LYS A 682 41.50 -36.24 40.10
CA LYS A 682 40.94 -37.53 40.57
C LYS A 682 39.55 -37.36 41.18
N LYS A 683 39.39 -36.48 42.17
CA LYS A 683 38.10 -36.15 42.81
C LYS A 683 37.05 -35.68 41.79
N ARG A 684 37.46 -34.91 40.76
CA ARG A 684 36.57 -34.49 39.66
C ARG A 684 36.13 -35.64 38.75
N LYS A 685 36.97 -36.66 38.51
CA LYS A 685 36.55 -37.89 37.80
C LYS A 685 35.56 -38.71 38.63
N GLU A 686 35.86 -38.94 39.90
CA GLU A 686 35.00 -39.70 40.83
C GLU A 686 33.60 -39.06 40.96
N LEU A 687 33.51 -37.73 41.02
CA LEU A 687 32.23 -37.01 40.99
C LEU A 687 31.51 -37.12 39.64
N ALA A 688 32.22 -37.09 38.51
CA ALA A 688 31.62 -37.27 37.18
C ALA A 688 31.06 -38.70 37.00
N GLU A 689 31.71 -39.72 37.56
CA GLU A 689 31.24 -41.12 37.53
C GLU A 689 30.05 -41.34 38.47
N LYS A 690 30.03 -40.69 39.65
CA LYS A 690 28.84 -40.63 40.52
C LYS A 690 27.67 -39.92 39.85
N ALA A 691 27.90 -38.82 39.14
CA ALA A 691 26.86 -38.14 38.36
C ALA A 691 26.35 -39.03 37.21
N LYS A 692 27.25 -39.71 36.47
CA LYS A 692 26.89 -40.60 35.35
C LYS A 692 26.12 -41.85 35.81
N THR A 693 26.38 -42.36 37.01
CA THR A 693 25.62 -43.48 37.59
C THR A 693 24.27 -43.04 38.17
N MET A 694 24.17 -41.85 38.78
CA MET A 694 22.86 -41.28 39.16
C MET A 694 21.99 -40.94 37.94
N ALA A 695 22.56 -40.41 36.86
CA ALA A 695 21.86 -40.19 35.60
C ALA A 695 21.26 -41.49 35.04
N LYS A 696 22.03 -42.60 35.02
CA LYS A 696 21.51 -43.92 34.64
C LYS A 696 20.36 -44.40 35.53
N LYS A 697 20.44 -44.18 36.86
CA LYS A 697 19.33 -44.51 37.78
C LYS A 697 18.07 -43.71 37.48
N LEU A 698 18.19 -42.42 37.16
CA LEU A 698 17.07 -41.57 36.76
C LEU A 698 16.46 -42.04 35.42
N ASP A 699 17.29 -42.43 34.46
CA ASP A 699 16.87 -42.92 33.14
C ASP A 699 16.15 -44.28 33.25
N TYR A 700 16.59 -45.16 34.15
CA TYR A 700 15.89 -46.41 34.47
C TYR A 700 14.59 -46.18 35.24
N TYR A 701 14.57 -45.26 36.22
CA TYR A 701 13.36 -44.92 36.98
C TYR A 701 12.28 -44.30 36.07
N THR A 702 12.64 -43.32 35.24
CA THR A 702 11.70 -42.69 34.29
C THR A 702 11.26 -43.66 33.19
N ARG A 703 12.08 -44.64 32.80
CA ARG A 703 11.66 -45.76 31.95
C ARG A 703 10.65 -46.67 32.65
N ALA A 704 10.87 -47.02 33.93
CA ALA A 704 9.92 -47.83 34.70
C ALA A 704 8.58 -47.11 34.84
N CYS A 705 8.56 -45.82 35.24
CA CYS A 705 7.34 -45.02 35.30
C CYS A 705 6.59 -45.01 33.96
N ARG A 706 7.29 -44.88 32.83
CA ARG A 706 6.66 -44.93 31.49
C ARG A 706 6.10 -46.29 31.13
N ILE A 707 6.71 -47.39 31.59
CA ILE A 707 6.18 -48.75 31.36
C ILE A 707 4.86 -48.95 32.10
N GLU A 708 4.72 -48.41 33.32
CA GLU A 708 3.45 -48.40 34.07
C GLU A 708 2.43 -47.39 33.51
N GLU A 709 2.90 -46.28 32.93
CA GLU A 709 2.04 -45.22 32.35
C GLU A 709 1.41 -45.64 31.00
N ILE A 710 2.14 -46.37 30.14
CA ILE A 710 1.67 -46.82 28.83
C ILE A 710 0.31 -47.56 28.86
N PRO A 711 0.07 -48.59 29.70
CA PRO A 711 -1.21 -49.29 29.73
C PRO A 711 -2.37 -48.39 30.21
N LEU A 712 -2.10 -47.44 31.12
CA LEU A 712 -3.09 -46.45 31.57
C LEU A 712 -3.44 -45.45 30.46
N LEU A 713 -2.47 -45.04 29.65
CA LEU A 713 -2.71 -44.22 28.47
C LEU A 713 -3.48 -44.98 27.38
N GLN A 714 -3.15 -46.26 27.15
CA GLN A 714 -3.88 -47.11 26.19
C GLN A 714 -5.35 -47.29 26.60
N ALA A 715 -5.62 -47.63 27.88
CA ALA A 715 -6.97 -47.78 28.41
C ALA A 715 -7.81 -46.48 28.37
N ASN A 716 -7.18 -45.31 28.35
CA ASN A 716 -7.86 -44.03 28.16
C ASN A 716 -8.12 -43.69 26.67
N VAL A 717 -7.25 -44.13 25.76
CA VAL A 717 -7.38 -43.87 24.31
C VAL A 717 -8.39 -44.82 23.64
N GLU A 718 -8.56 -46.04 24.12
CA GLU A 718 -9.54 -47.01 23.59
C GLU A 718 -10.98 -46.46 23.52
N PRO A 719 -11.59 -45.86 24.57
CA PRO A 719 -12.93 -45.29 24.48
C PRO A 719 -12.98 -44.07 23.54
N GLU A 720 -11.98 -43.18 23.57
CA GLU A 720 -11.91 -42.02 22.65
C GLU A 720 -11.85 -42.48 21.18
N ALA A 721 -11.16 -43.59 20.91
CA ALA A 721 -11.07 -44.19 19.57
C ALA A 721 -12.40 -44.84 19.13
N MET A 722 -13.16 -45.45 20.05
CA MET A 722 -14.51 -45.96 19.75
C MET A 722 -15.50 -44.81 19.49
N GLU A 723 -15.56 -43.79 20.36
CA GLU A 723 -16.43 -42.62 20.16
C GLU A 723 -16.09 -41.90 18.84
N SER A 724 -14.80 -41.71 18.53
CA SER A 724 -14.34 -41.13 17.26
C SER A 724 -14.76 -41.96 16.04
N ARG A 725 -14.76 -43.29 16.17
CA ARG A 725 -15.20 -44.20 15.10
C ARG A 725 -16.71 -44.17 14.90
N GLU A 726 -17.49 -44.17 15.98
CA GLU A 726 -18.95 -44.07 15.91
C GLU A 726 -19.39 -42.75 15.26
N LEU A 727 -18.76 -41.63 15.64
CA LEU A 727 -19.00 -40.32 15.02
C LEU A 727 -18.62 -40.30 13.53
N PHE A 728 -17.51 -40.95 13.15
CA PHE A 728 -17.15 -41.09 11.74
C PHE A 728 -18.19 -41.92 10.97
N GLU A 729 -18.57 -43.09 11.48
CA GLU A 729 -19.58 -43.96 10.88
C GLU A 729 -20.99 -43.34 10.85
N GLN A 730 -21.31 -42.39 11.75
CA GLN A 730 -22.51 -41.55 11.66
C GLN A 730 -22.38 -40.53 10.51
N SER A 731 -21.29 -39.76 10.45
CA SER A 731 -21.08 -38.75 9.40
C SER A 731 -21.06 -39.34 7.98
N VAL A 732 -20.54 -40.56 7.81
CA VAL A 732 -20.55 -41.27 6.53
C VAL A 732 -21.99 -41.66 6.13
N ARG A 733 -22.84 -42.07 7.09
CA ARG A 733 -24.26 -42.34 6.84
C ARG A 733 -25.02 -41.08 6.44
N GLU A 734 -24.82 -39.96 7.11
CA GLU A 734 -25.43 -38.67 6.75
C GLU A 734 -25.05 -38.22 5.34
N ILE A 735 -23.77 -38.34 4.97
CA ILE A 735 -23.28 -38.04 3.61
C ILE A 735 -23.91 -38.97 2.56
N GLU A 736 -24.03 -40.26 2.85
CA GLU A 736 -24.71 -41.21 1.97
C GLU A 736 -26.20 -40.92 1.81
N GLU A 737 -26.91 -40.59 2.90
CA GLU A 737 -28.34 -40.26 2.86
C GLU A 737 -28.60 -38.95 2.11
N HIS A 738 -27.77 -37.92 2.33
CA HIS A 738 -27.82 -36.68 1.56
C HIS A 738 -27.58 -36.96 0.07
N SER A 739 -26.55 -37.74 -0.28
CA SER A 739 -26.23 -38.12 -1.66
C SER A 739 -27.39 -38.89 -2.34
N LYS A 740 -27.99 -39.85 -1.63
CA LYS A 740 -29.17 -40.60 -2.10
C LYS A 740 -30.37 -39.67 -2.33
N ALA A 741 -30.63 -38.75 -1.40
CA ALA A 741 -31.71 -37.77 -1.50
C ALA A 741 -31.49 -36.75 -2.64
N GLU A 742 -30.26 -36.27 -2.83
CA GLU A 742 -29.90 -35.35 -3.90
C GLU A 742 -30.01 -36.02 -5.27
N HIS A 743 -29.46 -37.24 -5.44
CA HIS A 743 -29.61 -38.01 -6.66
C HIS A 743 -31.09 -38.29 -6.99
N ALA A 744 -31.93 -38.56 -5.98
CA ALA A 744 -33.37 -38.70 -6.16
C ALA A 744 -34.07 -37.38 -6.60
N ARG A 745 -33.58 -36.20 -6.16
CA ARG A 745 -34.02 -34.90 -6.68
C ARG A 745 -33.56 -34.67 -8.11
N GLN A 746 -32.28 -34.86 -8.39
CA GLN A 746 -31.69 -34.72 -9.72
C GLN A 746 -32.40 -35.62 -10.75
N LEU A 747 -32.78 -36.86 -10.38
CA LEU A 747 -33.59 -37.74 -11.25
C LEU A 747 -35.00 -37.19 -11.51
N LYS A 748 -35.70 -36.66 -10.49
CA LYS A 748 -37.01 -36.02 -10.67
C LYS A 748 -36.93 -34.79 -11.58
N GLU A 749 -35.90 -33.96 -11.38
CA GLU A 749 -35.64 -32.76 -12.17
C GLU A 749 -35.24 -33.11 -13.62
N ARG A 750 -34.39 -34.13 -13.83
CA ARG A 750 -34.07 -34.69 -15.15
C ARG A 750 -35.32 -35.18 -15.88
N ASN A 751 -36.18 -35.94 -15.21
CA ASN A 751 -37.40 -36.49 -15.81
C ASN A 751 -38.45 -35.40 -16.12
N ARG A 752 -38.44 -34.28 -15.38
CA ARG A 752 -39.19 -33.05 -15.72
C ARG A 752 -38.59 -32.37 -16.96
N LEU A 753 -37.28 -32.14 -16.99
CA LEU A 753 -36.58 -31.42 -18.06
C LEU A 753 -36.55 -32.18 -19.40
N ILE A 754 -36.55 -33.52 -19.38
CA ILE A 754 -36.65 -34.36 -20.59
C ILE A 754 -37.88 -33.99 -21.44
N ARG A 755 -38.98 -33.53 -20.83
CA ARG A 755 -40.20 -33.09 -21.55
C ARG A 755 -39.95 -31.88 -22.46
N MET A 756 -38.99 -31.02 -22.14
CA MET A 756 -38.64 -29.83 -22.93
C MET A 756 -37.59 -30.11 -24.01
N LYS A 757 -37.07 -31.34 -24.10
CA LYS A 757 -35.96 -31.69 -24.99
C LYS A 757 -36.29 -31.46 -26.47
N SER A 758 -37.54 -31.73 -26.88
CA SER A 758 -38.04 -31.46 -28.23
C SER A 758 -38.00 -29.97 -28.59
N ASP A 759 -38.46 -29.10 -27.69
CA ASP A 759 -38.48 -27.65 -27.92
C ASP A 759 -37.07 -27.05 -27.94
N VAL A 760 -36.20 -27.52 -27.04
CA VAL A 760 -34.77 -27.16 -27.04
C VAL A 760 -34.11 -27.63 -28.32
N GLN A 761 -34.40 -28.85 -28.81
CA GLN A 761 -33.86 -29.32 -30.08
C GLN A 761 -34.34 -28.48 -31.27
N ARG A 762 -35.64 -28.15 -31.34
CA ARG A 762 -36.20 -27.26 -32.37
C ARG A 762 -35.53 -25.88 -32.36
N LEU A 763 -35.42 -25.27 -31.18
CA LEU A 763 -34.82 -23.93 -31.02
C LEU A 763 -33.31 -23.93 -31.31
N VAL A 764 -32.58 -25.00 -30.93
CA VAL A 764 -31.16 -25.17 -31.28
C VAL A 764 -30.97 -25.37 -32.78
N SER A 765 -31.86 -26.10 -33.47
CA SER A 765 -31.83 -26.19 -34.94
C SER A 765 -32.07 -24.84 -35.61
N GLN A 766 -33.08 -24.08 -35.19
CA GLN A 766 -33.34 -22.73 -35.70
C GLN A 766 -32.17 -21.77 -35.46
N LEU A 767 -31.52 -21.84 -34.29
CA LEU A 767 -30.32 -21.05 -33.99
C LEU A 767 -29.10 -21.48 -34.82
N LYS A 768 -28.97 -22.76 -35.16
CA LYS A 768 -27.95 -23.26 -36.09
C LYS A 768 -28.21 -22.78 -37.52
N GLU A 769 -29.43 -22.96 -38.04
CA GLU A 769 -29.83 -22.47 -39.36
C GLU A 769 -29.62 -20.95 -39.49
N ALA A 770 -29.99 -20.16 -38.47
CA ALA A 770 -29.74 -18.72 -38.43
C ALA A 770 -28.24 -18.37 -38.38
N ARG A 771 -27.42 -19.18 -37.68
CA ARG A 771 -25.95 -19.02 -37.65
C ARG A 771 -25.30 -19.40 -38.98
N ASP A 772 -25.75 -20.48 -39.60
CA ASP A 772 -25.22 -21.01 -40.85
C ASP A 772 -25.59 -20.10 -42.02
N ASN A 773 -26.80 -19.51 -42.01
CA ASN A 773 -27.19 -18.46 -42.95
C ASN A 773 -26.36 -17.18 -42.78
N ARG A 774 -26.07 -16.76 -41.53
CA ARG A 774 -25.13 -15.64 -41.26
C ARG A 774 -23.70 -15.95 -41.70
N TYR A 775 -23.26 -17.19 -41.56
CA TYR A 775 -21.94 -17.63 -42.03
C TYR A 775 -21.86 -17.66 -43.55
N ARG A 776 -22.89 -18.18 -44.24
CA ARG A 776 -23.00 -18.16 -45.71
C ARG A 776 -23.05 -16.73 -46.27
N ALA A 777 -23.78 -15.81 -45.63
CA ALA A 777 -23.78 -14.40 -46.01
C ALA A 777 -22.36 -13.80 -45.93
N LYS A 778 -21.65 -14.00 -44.80
CA LYS A 778 -20.27 -13.55 -44.64
C LYS A 778 -19.27 -14.23 -45.59
N LEU A 779 -19.52 -15.48 -45.96
CA LEU A 779 -18.71 -16.19 -46.95
C LEU A 779 -18.90 -15.56 -48.34
N ALA A 780 -20.13 -15.28 -48.75
CA ALA A 780 -20.43 -14.61 -50.01
C ALA A 780 -19.91 -13.15 -50.06
N GLU A 781 -20.01 -12.41 -48.94
CA GLU A 781 -19.38 -11.09 -48.78
C GLU A 781 -17.86 -11.16 -48.99
N TRP A 782 -17.20 -12.18 -48.42
CA TRP A 782 -15.76 -12.41 -48.54
C TRP A 782 -15.35 -12.90 -49.94
N GLU A 783 -16.12 -13.79 -50.56
CA GLU A 783 -15.91 -14.25 -51.94
C GLU A 783 -16.03 -13.09 -52.94
N ALA A 784 -17.06 -12.23 -52.78
CA ALA A 784 -17.22 -11.03 -53.59
C ALA A 784 -16.06 -10.03 -53.42
N LEU A 785 -15.57 -9.84 -52.19
CA LEU A 785 -14.38 -9.02 -51.93
C LEU A 785 -13.12 -9.64 -52.57
N CYS A 786 -12.95 -10.96 -52.48
CA CYS A 786 -11.82 -11.65 -53.13
C CYS A 786 -11.85 -11.53 -54.66
N ASP A 787 -13.02 -11.59 -55.29
CA ASP A 787 -13.15 -11.40 -56.74
C ASP A 787 -12.99 -9.92 -57.16
N GLN A 788 -13.43 -8.96 -56.36
CA GLN A 788 -13.07 -7.55 -56.53
C GLN A 788 -11.54 -7.37 -56.49
N THR A 789 -10.87 -7.80 -55.43
CA THR A 789 -9.39 -7.70 -55.32
C THR A 789 -8.65 -8.49 -56.42
N ARG A 790 -9.23 -9.59 -56.91
CA ARG A 790 -8.72 -10.33 -58.08
C ARG A 790 -8.86 -9.52 -59.37
N SER A 791 -9.99 -8.85 -59.57
CA SER A 791 -10.25 -7.98 -60.73
C SER A 791 -9.32 -6.76 -60.73
N GLU A 792 -9.11 -6.13 -59.56
CA GLU A 792 -8.21 -4.98 -59.38
C GLU A 792 -6.77 -5.37 -59.70
N ARG A 793 -6.28 -6.51 -59.18
CA ARG A 793 -4.96 -7.05 -59.50
C ARG A 793 -4.81 -7.43 -60.98
N LEU A 794 -5.90 -7.81 -61.65
CA LEU A 794 -5.91 -8.05 -63.11
C LEU A 794 -6.00 -6.75 -63.93
N ALA A 795 -6.51 -5.65 -63.37
CA ALA A 795 -6.45 -4.32 -63.97
C ALA A 795 -5.04 -3.73 -63.79
N GLU A 796 -4.48 -3.76 -62.58
CA GLU A 796 -3.10 -3.34 -62.30
C GLU A 796 -2.08 -4.05 -63.19
N ARG A 797 -2.19 -5.37 -63.36
CA ARG A 797 -1.28 -6.13 -64.23
C ARG A 797 -1.39 -5.71 -65.70
N ARG A 798 -2.60 -5.38 -66.18
CA ARG A 798 -2.80 -4.88 -67.54
C ARG A 798 -2.21 -3.47 -67.69
N ALA A 799 -2.53 -2.56 -66.78
CA ALA A 799 -1.95 -1.21 -66.77
C ALA A 799 -0.41 -1.21 -66.65
N LYS A 800 0.18 -2.12 -65.84
CA LYS A 800 1.64 -2.32 -65.76
C LYS A 800 2.22 -2.86 -67.06
N HIS A 801 1.58 -3.85 -67.68
CA HIS A 801 2.02 -4.40 -68.98
C HIS A 801 1.87 -3.38 -70.13
N GLU A 802 0.83 -2.54 -70.11
CA GLU A 802 0.64 -1.43 -71.05
C GLU A 802 1.71 -0.34 -70.85
N ALA A 803 2.01 0.02 -69.59
CA ALA A 803 3.10 0.94 -69.26
C ALA A 803 4.49 0.37 -69.59
N GLU A 804 4.71 -0.94 -69.45
CA GLU A 804 5.94 -1.62 -69.87
C GLU A 804 6.07 -1.64 -71.40
N LEU A 805 4.99 -1.88 -72.14
CA LEU A 805 4.95 -1.76 -73.60
C LEU A 805 5.20 -0.32 -74.07
N GLU A 806 4.64 0.69 -73.41
CA GLU A 806 4.94 2.10 -73.69
C GLU A 806 6.40 2.45 -73.36
N ALA A 807 6.93 1.95 -72.24
CA ALA A 807 8.33 2.16 -71.86
C ALA A 807 9.29 1.47 -72.84
N GLU A 808 8.95 0.28 -73.34
CA GLU A 808 9.67 -0.37 -74.44
C GLU A 808 9.55 0.40 -75.74
N ALA A 809 8.36 0.88 -76.12
CA ALA A 809 8.19 1.68 -77.34
C ALA A 809 9.02 2.97 -77.29
N ARG A 810 9.06 3.66 -76.14
CA ARG A 810 9.92 4.84 -75.91
C ARG A 810 11.41 4.47 -75.91
N ARG A 811 11.80 3.32 -75.36
CA ARG A 811 13.19 2.81 -75.43
C ARG A 811 13.62 2.47 -76.85
N ARG A 812 12.78 1.78 -77.62
CA ARG A 812 13.03 1.46 -79.05
C ARG A 812 13.10 2.74 -79.88
N ALA A 813 12.21 3.71 -79.67
CA ALA A 813 12.28 5.02 -80.33
C ALA A 813 13.56 5.81 -79.97
N ALA A 814 14.02 5.73 -78.72
CA ALA A 814 15.30 6.33 -78.30
C ALA A 814 16.51 5.58 -78.88
N GLN A 815 16.47 4.25 -78.96
CA GLN A 815 17.50 3.44 -79.62
C GLN A 815 17.54 3.72 -81.12
N GLU A 816 16.40 3.80 -81.80
CA GLU A 816 16.33 4.22 -83.21
C GLU A 816 16.83 5.66 -83.41
N ALA A 817 16.62 6.58 -82.45
CA ALA A 817 17.18 7.92 -82.54
C ALA A 817 18.72 7.89 -82.44
N ILE A 818 19.28 7.10 -81.50
CA ILE A 818 20.72 6.89 -81.34
C ILE A 818 21.31 6.18 -82.56
N GLU A 819 20.64 5.16 -83.09
CA GLU A 819 21.06 4.44 -84.29
C GLU A 819 20.99 5.32 -85.54
N ARG A 820 20.02 6.24 -85.67
CA ARG A 820 19.99 7.24 -86.75
C ARG A 820 21.10 8.29 -86.61
N GLU A 821 21.51 8.64 -85.38
CA GLU A 821 22.72 9.46 -85.18
C GLU A 821 24.01 8.70 -85.48
N GLU A 822 24.12 7.43 -85.11
CA GLU A 822 25.24 6.58 -85.47
C GLU A 822 25.29 6.30 -86.97
N GLN A 823 24.14 6.07 -87.63
CA GLN A 823 24.05 5.92 -89.07
C GLN A 823 24.53 7.20 -89.76
N LYS A 824 24.08 8.39 -89.35
CA LYS A 824 24.62 9.67 -89.88
C LYS A 824 26.13 9.83 -89.65
N LYS A 825 26.65 9.42 -88.48
CA LYS A 825 28.11 9.42 -88.21
C LYS A 825 28.86 8.40 -89.07
N ARG A 826 28.27 7.24 -89.36
CA ARG A 826 28.82 6.20 -90.26
C ARG A 826 28.70 6.59 -91.73
N GLU A 827 27.65 7.32 -92.13
CA GLU A 827 27.48 7.89 -93.47
C GLU A 827 28.53 8.97 -93.74
N LEU A 828 28.73 9.92 -92.82
CA LEU A 828 29.81 10.91 -92.91
C LEU A 828 31.20 10.26 -92.95
N ALA A 829 31.41 9.19 -92.18
CA ALA A 829 32.65 8.40 -92.26
C ALA A 829 32.78 7.64 -93.60
N ALA A 830 31.68 7.11 -94.15
CA ALA A 830 31.66 6.40 -95.42
C ALA A 830 31.78 7.35 -96.63
N GLU A 831 31.34 8.61 -96.54
CA GLU A 831 31.63 9.64 -97.54
C GLU A 831 33.12 10.01 -97.52
N ALA A 832 33.73 10.17 -96.34
CA ALA A 832 35.17 10.36 -96.21
C ALA A 832 35.99 9.15 -96.72
N GLU A 833 35.45 7.93 -96.59
CA GLU A 833 36.06 6.72 -97.19
C GLU A 833 35.83 6.64 -98.71
N ARG A 834 34.63 6.99 -99.20
CA ARG A 834 34.32 7.04 -100.65
C ARG A 834 35.22 8.05 -101.36
N GLN A 835 35.48 9.22 -100.78
CA GLN A 835 36.40 10.22 -101.35
C GLN A 835 37.85 9.71 -101.46
N LYS A 836 38.28 8.75 -100.62
CA LYS A 836 39.56 8.05 -100.81
C LYS A 836 39.47 6.98 -101.89
N ARG A 837 38.44 6.12 -101.84
CA ARG A 837 38.25 5.06 -102.84
C ARG A 837 38.02 5.60 -104.25
N GLU A 838 37.51 6.82 -104.41
CA GLU A 838 37.35 7.51 -105.71
C GLU A 838 38.68 8.07 -106.27
N GLN A 839 39.72 8.18 -105.43
CA GLN A 839 41.10 8.40 -105.88
C GLN A 839 41.75 7.07 -106.29
N GLU A 840 41.63 6.03 -105.46
CA GLU A 840 42.20 4.70 -105.70
C GLU A 840 41.55 3.99 -106.92
N ALA A 841 40.23 4.11 -107.09
CA ALA A 841 39.50 3.47 -108.20
C ALA A 841 39.76 4.11 -109.58
N LYS A 842 40.47 5.25 -109.66
CA LYS A 842 41.00 5.72 -110.95
C LYS A 842 42.11 4.80 -111.48
N GLU A 843 42.78 4.03 -110.61
CA GLU A 843 43.68 2.95 -111.05
C GLU A 843 42.95 1.68 -111.54
N ALA A 844 41.65 1.53 -111.27
CA ALA A 844 40.90 0.35 -111.69
C ALA A 844 40.78 0.26 -113.23
N ALA A 845 40.65 1.42 -113.89
CA ALA A 845 40.40 1.52 -115.32
C ALA A 845 41.52 0.95 -116.20
N GLU A 846 42.79 1.01 -115.76
CA GLU A 846 43.92 0.53 -116.56
C GLU A 846 44.11 -1.00 -116.51
N ARG A 847 43.73 -1.65 -115.40
CA ARG A 847 44.07 -3.07 -115.15
C ARG A 847 42.95 -4.05 -115.49
N GLU A 848 41.67 -3.64 -115.43
CA GLU A 848 40.53 -4.53 -115.70
C GLU A 848 40.41 -4.94 -117.18
N VAL A 849 40.69 -4.03 -118.13
CA VAL A 849 40.57 -4.33 -119.57
C VAL A 849 41.47 -5.50 -119.98
N ALA A 850 42.65 -5.62 -119.38
CA ALA A 850 43.64 -6.65 -119.68
C ALA A 850 43.24 -8.08 -119.25
N ARG A 851 42.12 -8.26 -118.52
CA ARG A 851 41.64 -9.58 -118.04
C ARG A 851 40.30 -10.03 -118.61
N LEU A 852 39.58 -9.16 -119.32
CA LEU A 852 38.18 -9.42 -119.68
C LEU A 852 37.96 -10.19 -121.00
N GLU A 853 38.98 -10.37 -121.83
CA GLU A 853 38.84 -11.09 -123.11
C GLU A 853 39.16 -12.60 -123.05
N GLU A 854 40.02 -13.06 -122.12
CA GLU A 854 40.62 -14.40 -122.21
C GLU A 854 39.60 -15.56 -122.11
N GLU A 855 38.81 -15.64 -121.03
CA GLU A 855 38.08 -16.88 -120.68
C GLU A 855 36.55 -16.79 -120.77
N SER A 856 36.06 -16.04 -121.74
CA SER A 856 34.74 -16.29 -122.32
C SER A 856 34.76 -17.59 -123.14
N LYS A 857 34.58 -18.76 -122.49
CA LYS A 857 33.94 -20.03 -122.98
C LYS A 857 34.13 -21.24 -122.04
N SER A 858 33.32 -21.37 -120.98
CA SER A 858 32.75 -22.68 -120.61
C SER A 858 31.46 -22.52 -119.78
N TRP A 859 30.38 -23.15 -120.24
CA TRP A 859 29.07 -23.20 -119.59
C TRP A 859 28.51 -24.62 -119.76
N THR A 860 27.97 -25.22 -118.69
CA THR A 860 26.78 -26.11 -118.60
C THR A 860 26.89 -27.23 -117.55
N ARG A 861 26.21 -27.05 -116.42
CA ARG A 861 25.23 -28.00 -115.81
C ARG A 861 24.66 -27.40 -114.52
N GLY A 862 23.62 -28.01 -113.96
CA GLY A 862 23.00 -27.62 -112.69
C GLY A 862 22.82 -28.79 -111.74
N ASP A 863 21.67 -28.80 -111.04
CA ASP A 863 21.06 -29.87 -110.25
C ASP A 863 21.50 -30.12 -108.77
N ILE A 864 20.47 -30.29 -107.92
CA ILE A 864 20.28 -31.35 -106.90
C ILE A 864 20.85 -31.22 -105.45
N LYS A 865 19.89 -31.35 -104.49
CA LYS A 865 19.92 -31.87 -103.08
C LYS A 865 20.64 -31.15 -101.91
N LYS A 866 19.91 -31.13 -100.78
CA LYS A 866 20.24 -31.66 -99.41
C LYS A 866 21.72 -32.00 -99.10
N ASP A 867 22.27 -31.76 -97.90
CA ASP A 867 21.82 -32.19 -96.56
C ASP A 867 22.34 -31.27 -95.41
N GLU A 868 22.29 -31.71 -94.14
CA GLU A 868 22.88 -31.04 -92.95
C GLU A 868 24.43 -30.96 -92.98
N PRO A 869 25.02 -29.92 -92.39
CA PRO A 869 25.95 -30.10 -91.24
C PRO A 869 25.63 -29.14 -90.07
N VAL A 870 25.81 -29.46 -88.78
CA VAL A 870 27.02 -29.88 -88.03
C VAL A 870 28.06 -28.76 -87.81
N SER A 871 28.11 -28.30 -86.55
CA SER A 871 29.26 -27.81 -85.75
C SER A 871 30.46 -27.12 -86.42
N ALA A 872 30.75 -25.88 -85.99
CA ALA A 872 32.09 -25.51 -85.51
C ALA A 872 32.07 -24.30 -84.56
N ASN A 873 32.68 -24.47 -83.37
CA ASN A 873 33.23 -23.37 -82.57
C ASN A 873 34.53 -22.90 -83.26
N PRO A 874 34.97 -21.62 -83.18
CA PRO A 874 35.65 -21.21 -81.94
C PRO A 874 35.65 -19.70 -81.58
N PHE A 875 36.11 -19.42 -80.35
CA PHE A 875 36.87 -18.23 -79.93
C PHE A 875 36.51 -16.86 -80.56
N ALA A 876 35.56 -16.16 -79.94
CA ALA A 876 35.66 -14.71 -79.79
C ALA A 876 35.12 -14.21 -78.45
N ARG A 877 35.84 -13.19 -77.95
CA ARG A 877 35.48 -12.14 -76.98
C ARG A 877 33.98 -11.93 -76.71
N HIS A 878 33.55 -11.59 -75.49
CA HIS A 878 34.19 -11.70 -74.17
C HIS A 878 33.12 -11.39 -73.12
N ARG A 879 33.04 -12.17 -72.04
CA ARG A 879 32.18 -11.93 -70.86
C ARG A 879 30.71 -11.55 -71.17
N GLN A 880 29.85 -12.56 -71.19
CA GLN A 880 28.91 -12.59 -70.07
C GLN A 880 29.72 -12.90 -68.81
N SER A 881 29.93 -11.87 -67.98
CA SER A 881 30.37 -12.02 -66.59
C SER A 881 29.19 -12.57 -65.76
N GLU A 882 29.34 -13.48 -64.78
CA GLU A 882 30.57 -13.95 -64.09
C GLU A 882 31.45 -12.80 -63.59
N ILE A 883 30.82 -11.97 -62.77
CA ILE A 883 31.29 -11.02 -61.75
C ILE A 883 29.95 -10.45 -61.22
N SER A 884 29.49 -10.80 -60.00
CA SER A 884 30.00 -10.34 -58.70
C SER A 884 29.95 -8.80 -58.59
N ASN A 885 29.51 -8.19 -57.51
CA ASN A 885 29.80 -8.44 -56.09
C ASN A 885 28.69 -7.76 -55.22
N THR A 886 28.56 -8.01 -53.91
CA THR A 886 29.54 -8.58 -52.96
C THR A 886 28.88 -9.36 -51.82
N SER A 887 29.58 -10.39 -51.31
CA SER A 887 29.64 -10.87 -49.91
C SER A 887 28.36 -11.18 -49.08
N GLY A 888 28.30 -12.38 -48.50
CA GLY A 888 27.44 -12.70 -47.34
C GLY A 888 27.33 -14.20 -47.00
N ASN A 889 28.19 -14.72 -46.11
CA ASN A 889 28.21 -16.14 -45.73
C ASN A 889 27.15 -16.54 -44.69
N ALA A 890 26.43 -17.65 -44.92
CA ALA A 890 26.26 -18.82 -44.02
C ALA A 890 25.29 -19.83 -44.69
N PHE A 891 25.54 -21.13 -44.93
CA PHE A 891 26.29 -22.23 -44.29
C PHE A 891 25.41 -23.15 -43.42
N ARG A 892 25.53 -24.48 -43.65
CA ARG A 892 24.85 -25.64 -43.01
C ARG A 892 23.41 -26.00 -43.45
N ASP A 893 22.99 -27.28 -43.47
CA ASP A 893 23.79 -28.53 -43.33
C ASP A 893 23.26 -29.72 -44.18
N PHE A 894 23.96 -30.85 -44.08
CA PHE A 894 23.94 -31.97 -45.04
C PHE A 894 22.78 -32.99 -44.98
N ARG A 895 22.73 -33.81 -46.04
CA ARG A 895 21.87 -34.98 -46.23
C ARG A 895 22.33 -36.22 -45.42
N ARG A 896 21.35 -36.92 -44.84
CA ARG A 896 20.97 -38.33 -45.08
C ARG A 896 22.05 -39.45 -45.15
N ASP A 897 21.87 -40.42 -44.24
CA ASP A 897 22.15 -41.87 -44.27
C ASP A 897 23.57 -42.45 -44.48
N ASP A 898 23.79 -43.52 -43.70
CA ASP A 898 24.45 -44.80 -44.01
C ASP A 898 25.91 -45.09 -43.58
N THR A 899 26.09 -46.33 -43.10
CA THR A 899 27.32 -47.07 -42.76
C THR A 899 28.27 -46.54 -41.65
N SER A 900 29.21 -47.32 -41.08
CA SER A 900 29.24 -48.71 -40.54
C SER A 900 30.70 -49.11 -40.20
N ARG A 901 30.92 -49.73 -39.02
CA ARG A 901 32.00 -50.69 -38.63
C ARG A 901 33.46 -50.24 -38.34
N TYR A 902 34.06 -51.04 -37.41
CA TYR A 902 35.49 -51.23 -37.06
C TYR A 902 36.26 -50.01 -36.51
N SER A 903 37.09 -50.07 -35.45
CA SER A 903 37.54 -51.13 -34.50
C SER A 903 38.20 -50.43 -33.26
N ASP A 904 38.45 -51.00 -32.06
CA ASP A 904 38.00 -52.24 -31.36
C ASP A 904 38.37 -52.12 -29.84
N PHE A 905 38.27 -53.22 -29.07
CA PHE A 905 38.83 -53.52 -27.72
C PHE A 905 38.91 -52.41 -26.62
N GLY A 906 38.31 -52.57 -25.44
CA GLY A 906 37.40 -53.62 -24.94
C GLY A 906 37.41 -53.81 -23.41
N ARG A 907 36.55 -54.74 -22.94
CA ARG A 907 36.37 -55.24 -21.53
C ARG A 907 35.68 -54.24 -20.56
N LEU A 908 34.83 -54.65 -19.60
CA LEU A 908 34.48 -56.02 -19.13
C LEU A 908 33.07 -56.06 -18.46
N SER A 909 32.29 -57.12 -18.75
CA SER A 909 31.13 -57.69 -17.97
C SER A 909 29.86 -56.84 -17.69
N GLY A 910 28.61 -57.32 -17.88
CA GLY A 910 28.14 -58.53 -18.60
C GLY A 910 26.74 -59.07 -18.22
N SER A 911 25.90 -59.39 -19.24
CA SER A 911 24.65 -60.23 -19.21
C SER A 911 23.44 -59.78 -18.34
N LYS A 912 22.15 -60.14 -18.55
CA LYS A 912 21.25 -60.74 -19.60
C LYS A 912 19.79 -60.64 -19.01
N ARG A 913 18.63 -60.70 -19.67
CA ARG A 913 18.13 -60.86 -21.08
C ARG A 913 17.34 -59.58 -21.48
N VAL A 914 16.31 -59.39 -22.35
CA VAL A 914 15.30 -60.12 -23.21
C VAL A 914 14.18 -60.92 -22.51
N GLY A 915 12.86 -60.66 -22.67
CA GLY A 915 12.07 -59.65 -23.42
C GLY A 915 10.74 -59.36 -22.66
N PHE A 916 9.51 -59.28 -23.21
CA PHE A 916 8.96 -59.35 -24.59
C PHE A 916 7.44 -58.95 -24.57
N ASP A 917 6.91 -58.34 -25.66
CA ASP A 917 5.50 -58.20 -26.11
C ASP A 917 4.29 -57.62 -25.28
N ASN A 918 3.45 -56.90 -26.04
CA ASN A 918 1.98 -56.80 -26.05
C ASN A 918 1.10 -56.03 -25.02
N THR A 919 0.22 -55.23 -25.65
CA THR A 919 -1.11 -54.68 -25.32
C THR A 919 -2.16 -55.70 -24.79
N PRO A 920 -3.40 -55.32 -24.34
CA PRO A 920 -4.06 -54.00 -24.28
C PRO A 920 -4.85 -53.72 -22.95
N ASN A 921 -5.71 -52.68 -22.96
CA ASN A 921 -7.00 -52.52 -22.22
C ASN A 921 -7.32 -53.43 -21.00
N THR A 922 -7.67 -52.83 -19.85
CA THR A 922 -9.08 -52.77 -19.34
C THR A 922 -9.25 -51.93 -18.06
N ARG A 923 -10.52 -51.73 -17.65
CA ARG A 923 -10.99 -51.01 -16.45
C ARG A 923 -10.67 -51.74 -15.13
N SER A 924 -10.42 -50.98 -14.05
CA SER A 924 -11.03 -51.22 -12.73
C SER A 924 -10.75 -50.10 -11.71
N ASP A 925 -11.81 -49.56 -11.10
CA ASP A 925 -11.85 -48.96 -9.75
C ASP A 925 -11.56 -50.03 -8.66
N PRO A 926 -11.44 -49.74 -7.32
CA PRO A 926 -11.79 -48.51 -6.59
C PRO A 926 -10.80 -48.07 -5.46
N SER A 927 -11.27 -47.11 -4.63
CA SER A 927 -11.04 -46.97 -3.18
C SER A 927 -9.91 -46.04 -2.63
N LYS A 928 -10.37 -44.97 -1.92
CA LYS A 928 -10.13 -44.65 -0.49
C LYS A 928 -8.78 -45.07 0.15
N ASP A 929 -8.08 -44.25 0.94
CA ASP A 929 -8.59 -43.23 1.88
C ASP A 929 -7.60 -42.09 2.29
N ILE A 930 -8.21 -40.96 2.68
CA ILE A 930 -7.90 -40.03 3.79
C ILE A 930 -6.43 -39.63 4.14
N TRP A 931 -6.17 -38.34 3.87
CA TRP A 931 -5.38 -37.35 4.64
C TRP A 931 -3.85 -37.48 4.83
N SER A 932 -3.14 -36.46 4.30
CA SER A 932 -2.00 -35.82 4.98
C SER A 932 -1.91 -34.35 4.58
N ARG A 933 -1.45 -33.47 5.50
CA ARG A 933 -1.42 -32.01 5.30
C ARG A 933 -0.12 -31.51 4.63
N SER A 934 -0.28 -30.41 3.89
CA SER A 934 0.70 -29.35 3.60
C SER A 934 1.95 -29.61 2.72
N GLY A 935 1.80 -29.32 1.42
CA GLY A 935 2.79 -28.61 0.57
C GLY A 935 3.75 -29.46 -0.28
N PRO A 936 4.49 -28.86 -1.26
CA PRO A 936 4.61 -27.42 -1.58
C PRO A 936 4.20 -27.05 -3.05
N ARG A 937 4.46 -25.80 -3.46
CA ARG A 937 4.22 -25.29 -4.83
C ARG A 937 5.31 -25.69 -5.84
N ARG A 938 4.90 -26.11 -7.05
CA ARG A 938 5.48 -25.78 -8.38
C ARG A 938 4.30 -25.68 -9.37
N THR A 939 4.14 -24.77 -10.34
CA THR A 939 5.01 -23.98 -11.24
C THR A 939 5.54 -24.73 -12.48
N VAL A 940 4.67 -24.96 -13.46
CA VAL A 940 4.88 -24.95 -14.93
C VAL A 940 3.51 -25.12 -15.64
N PRO A 941 3.37 -24.82 -16.95
CA PRO A 941 4.25 -24.06 -17.84
C PRO A 941 3.58 -22.78 -18.41
N SER A 942 4.29 -22.08 -19.29
CA SER A 942 3.74 -21.05 -20.19
C SER A 942 4.22 -21.35 -21.61
N GLU A 943 3.33 -21.23 -22.58
CA GLU A 943 3.62 -21.15 -24.03
C GLU A 943 3.08 -19.76 -24.45
N PHE A 944 3.89 -18.81 -24.94
CA PHE A 944 4.60 -18.76 -26.25
C PHE A 944 3.59 -18.51 -27.40
N ASP A 945 3.64 -17.43 -28.18
CA ASP A 945 4.52 -16.24 -28.23
C ASP A 945 3.66 -15.00 -28.61
N SER A 946 3.96 -13.75 -28.22
CA SER A 946 5.02 -12.82 -28.67
C SER A 946 5.00 -12.46 -30.16
N LEU A 947 5.03 -11.15 -30.47
CA LEU A 947 5.45 -10.58 -31.77
C LEU A 947 5.68 -9.06 -31.63
N TYR A 948 6.74 -8.54 -32.27
CA TYR A 948 7.13 -7.13 -32.44
C TYR A 948 7.55 -6.33 -31.17
N GLU A 949 8.66 -5.57 -31.15
CA GLU A 949 9.88 -5.53 -32.01
C GLU A 949 11.06 -4.85 -31.24
N ASP A 950 12.23 -4.74 -31.88
CA ASP A 950 13.52 -4.18 -31.41
C ASP A 950 13.47 -2.66 -31.03
N ASP A 951 14.47 -1.98 -30.42
CA ASP A 951 15.90 -1.93 -30.81
C ASP A 951 16.85 -1.30 -29.73
N SER A 952 18.14 -1.66 -29.84
CA SER A 952 19.36 -1.03 -29.28
C SER A 952 19.59 -1.03 -27.74
N GLY A 953 20.82 -1.15 -27.23
CA GLY A 953 22.10 -1.53 -27.86
C GLY A 953 23.35 -1.21 -27.00
N ASN A 954 24.39 -2.07 -27.09
CA ASN A 954 25.81 -1.82 -26.69
C ASN A 954 26.14 -1.72 -25.16
N ALA A 955 27.37 -1.95 -24.65
CA ALA A 955 28.24 -3.16 -24.67
C ALA A 955 29.41 -3.06 -23.63
N GLY A 956 30.05 -4.19 -23.27
CA GLY A 956 31.50 -4.26 -22.94
C GLY A 956 31.97 -4.49 -21.48
N GLY A 957 32.93 -5.44 -21.30
CA GLY A 957 33.81 -5.63 -20.09
C GLY A 957 33.20 -6.38 -18.89
N TRP A 958 33.72 -7.49 -18.31
CA TRP A 958 35.01 -8.23 -18.40
C TRP A 958 36.26 -7.41 -17.97
N THR A 959 37.14 -7.78 -17.02
CA THR A 959 37.35 -8.94 -16.08
C THR A 959 37.87 -8.43 -14.69
N GLN A 960 38.42 -9.14 -13.67
CA GLN A 960 38.86 -10.54 -13.37
C GLN A 960 38.82 -10.75 -11.81
N VAL A 961 38.56 -11.96 -11.26
CA VAL A 961 39.53 -12.89 -10.58
C VAL A 961 40.66 -12.24 -9.76
N GLY A 962 40.98 -12.59 -8.50
CA GLY A 962 40.50 -13.64 -7.55
C GLY A 962 41.20 -13.44 -6.17
N SER A 963 41.39 -14.40 -5.24
CA SER A 963 41.03 -15.82 -5.12
C SER A 963 41.36 -16.36 -3.68
N ARG A 964 40.58 -17.34 -3.15
CA ARG A 964 40.96 -18.36 -2.11
C ARG A 964 41.31 -17.91 -0.66
N ARG A 965 41.10 -18.72 0.42
CA ARG A 965 40.21 -19.89 0.69
C ARG A 965 40.11 -20.23 2.21
N GLU A 966 39.32 -21.29 2.52
CA GLU A 966 39.17 -22.04 3.80
C GLU A 966 38.28 -21.36 4.87
N ASN A 967 37.12 -21.91 5.26
CA ASN A 967 36.81 -23.13 6.06
C ASN A 967 37.20 -22.95 7.55
N GLU A 968 36.35 -23.18 8.57
CA GLU A 968 34.96 -23.67 8.72
C GLU A 968 34.43 -23.20 10.14
N ARG A 969 33.26 -23.50 10.74
CA ARG A 969 32.19 -24.51 10.58
C ARG A 969 30.85 -24.12 11.29
N THR A 970 29.77 -24.86 11.02
CA THR A 970 28.55 -25.10 11.86
C THR A 970 27.74 -23.96 12.52
N LYS A 971 26.51 -23.74 12.01
CA LYS A 971 25.18 -23.67 12.71
C LYS A 971 24.89 -22.59 13.80
N PRO A 972 23.60 -22.28 14.10
CA PRO A 972 22.37 -22.34 13.28
C PRO A 972 21.45 -21.08 13.36
N PHE A 973 20.44 -21.06 12.47
CA PHE A 973 19.14 -20.35 12.52
C PHE A 973 18.85 -19.29 13.61
N GLY A 974 18.45 -18.09 13.16
CA GLY A 974 17.71 -17.12 13.96
C GLY A 974 16.71 -16.30 13.13
N ARG A 975 15.40 -16.40 13.45
CA ARG A 975 14.31 -15.49 13.03
C ARG A 975 13.07 -15.75 13.88
N GLY A 976 12.20 -14.75 14.06
CA GLY A 976 10.86 -14.95 14.64
C GLY A 976 10.60 -14.37 16.04
N GLY A 977 11.22 -13.24 16.39
CA GLY A 977 10.77 -12.45 17.55
C GLY A 977 9.50 -11.66 17.22
N SER A 978 8.40 -11.94 17.92
CA SER A 978 7.16 -11.15 17.89
C SER A 978 7.09 -10.21 19.09
N THR A 979 6.59 -8.99 18.90
CA THR A 979 6.59 -7.94 19.94
C THR A 979 5.19 -7.61 20.44
N MET A 980 4.89 -7.98 21.68
CA MET A 980 3.87 -7.42 22.58
C MET A 980 4.28 -7.78 24.03
N GLY A 981 4.09 -6.95 25.06
CA GLY A 981 3.64 -5.56 25.06
C GLY A 981 3.12 -5.13 26.44
N GLY A 982 3.90 -4.35 27.20
CA GLY A 982 3.55 -3.86 28.55
C GLY A 982 3.87 -4.86 29.69
N GLY A 983 4.37 -4.46 30.87
CA GLY A 983 4.84 -3.15 31.31
C GLY A 983 3.92 -2.45 32.32
N PHE A 984 4.35 -2.40 33.59
CA PHE A 984 3.83 -1.48 34.62
C PHE A 984 4.97 -0.98 35.51
N ASN A 985 4.78 0.22 36.09
CA ASN A 985 5.86 1.00 36.69
C ASN A 985 6.31 0.51 38.06
N ARG A 986 7.61 0.67 38.34
CA ARG A 986 8.15 0.76 39.69
C ARG A 986 7.92 2.17 40.24
N GLY A 987 7.48 2.28 41.50
CA GLY A 987 7.65 3.51 42.27
C GLY A 987 9.09 3.60 42.83
N PRO A 988 9.69 4.80 42.93
CA PRO A 988 10.98 4.97 43.60
C PRO A 988 10.84 4.88 45.12
N LYS A 989 11.90 4.42 45.79
CA LYS A 989 12.06 4.56 47.25
C LYS A 989 12.85 5.83 47.56
N ASN A 990 12.57 6.47 48.70
CA ASN A 990 13.57 7.31 49.36
C ASN A 990 14.71 6.43 49.91
N PRO A 991 15.88 7.03 50.14
CA PRO A 991 16.47 6.86 51.47
C PRO A 991 16.95 8.19 52.11
N ASP A 992 17.40 8.03 53.35
CA ASP A 992 18.29 8.90 54.14
C ASP A 992 17.73 10.17 54.81
N MET A 993 18.36 10.49 55.94
CA MET A 993 17.99 11.55 56.89
C MET A 993 18.98 12.72 56.79
N ASP A 994 18.60 13.90 57.28
CA ASP A 994 19.14 14.33 58.58
C ASP A 994 18.35 15.47 59.26
N THR A 995 18.60 15.63 60.57
CA THR A 995 18.31 16.75 61.51
C THR A 995 17.44 17.97 61.11
N GLY A 996 16.55 18.43 62.03
CA GLY A 996 16.01 19.81 61.98
C GLY A 996 14.70 20.08 62.75
N SER A 997 14.83 20.43 64.03
CA SER A 997 13.90 21.11 64.98
C SER A 997 12.51 21.68 64.58
N SER A 998 11.70 21.95 65.63
CA SER A 998 10.61 22.95 65.70
C SER A 998 9.17 22.56 65.29
N THR A 999 8.48 21.87 66.20
CA THR A 999 7.09 22.20 66.62
C THR A 999 6.99 23.70 67.05
N PRO A 1000 5.81 24.37 67.19
CA PRO A 1000 4.64 23.89 67.97
C PRO A 1000 3.23 24.36 67.51
N TRP A 1001 2.20 24.04 68.33
CA TRP A 1001 0.85 24.63 68.40
C TRP A 1001 -0.15 24.32 67.26
N ARG A 1002 -1.48 24.17 67.46
CA ARG A 1002 -2.33 23.94 68.66
C ARG A 1002 -3.67 23.39 68.13
N ARG A 1003 -4.04 22.12 68.39
CA ARG A 1003 -4.92 21.69 69.50
C ARG A 1003 -6.15 22.58 69.74
N GLU A 1004 -7.29 22.23 69.15
CA GLU A 1004 -8.57 22.30 69.86
C GLU A 1004 -9.53 21.21 69.36
N GLY A 1005 -10.61 20.98 70.12
CA GLY A 1005 -11.26 19.67 70.24
C GLY A 1005 -12.77 19.63 69.97
N PRO A 1006 -13.47 18.62 70.51
CA PRO A 1006 -14.77 18.19 70.00
C PRO A 1006 -15.96 18.71 70.82
N ASN A 1007 -17.17 18.54 70.27
CA ASN A 1007 -18.27 17.99 71.07
C ASN A 1007 -19.32 17.27 70.21
N ALA A 1008 -20.27 16.61 70.87
CA ALA A 1008 -21.16 15.62 70.27
C ALA A 1008 -22.67 15.89 70.52
N ALA A 1009 -23.49 14.95 70.03
CA ALA A 1009 -24.85 14.59 70.46
C ALA A 1009 -26.08 15.33 69.90
N GLY A 1010 -26.97 14.54 69.28
CA GLY A 1010 -28.43 14.62 69.49
C GLY A 1010 -29.29 14.90 68.24
N GLY A 1011 -30.27 14.02 67.91
CA GLY A 1011 -31.36 14.42 66.99
C GLY A 1011 -32.09 13.41 66.09
N LYS A 1012 -32.31 12.15 66.51
CA LYS A 1012 -33.37 11.19 66.04
C LYS A 1012 -34.07 11.40 64.66
N SER A 1013 -34.10 10.35 63.80
CA SER A 1013 -35.34 9.66 63.31
C SER A 1013 -35.05 8.51 62.31
N GLN A 1014 -36.09 7.72 61.93
CA GLN A 1014 -35.99 6.47 61.13
C GLN A 1014 -35.77 6.71 59.62
N VAL A 1015 -35.05 5.91 58.81
CA VAL A 1015 -34.98 4.44 58.45
C VAL A 1015 -35.97 4.01 57.34
N PHE A 1016 -35.48 3.21 56.37
CA PHE A 1016 -36.10 2.60 55.15
C PHE A 1016 -36.34 3.54 53.95
N GLU A 1017 -36.16 3.15 52.67
CA GLU A 1017 -35.34 2.10 51.99
C GLU A 1017 -35.21 2.42 50.46
N GLU A 1018 -34.52 1.55 49.72
CA GLU A 1018 -34.44 1.38 48.25
C GLU A 1018 -33.31 2.11 47.47
N MET A 1019 -32.37 1.29 46.97
CA MET A 1019 -31.48 1.61 45.84
C MET A 1019 -31.59 0.49 44.79
N ARG A 1020 -31.95 0.82 43.54
CA ARG A 1020 -31.71 0.00 42.34
C ARG A 1020 -31.58 0.89 41.09
N GLY A 1021 -30.74 0.47 40.13
CA GLY A 1021 -30.82 1.02 38.76
C GLY A 1021 -29.53 1.43 38.06
N GLY A 1022 -28.42 0.69 38.19
CA GLY A 1022 -27.20 0.93 37.40
C GLY A 1022 -26.57 -0.37 36.91
N ASN A 1023 -26.58 -0.63 35.60
CA ASN A 1023 -26.23 -1.93 35.02
C ASN A 1023 -25.30 -1.78 33.80
N VAL A 1024 -24.14 -2.44 33.81
CA VAL A 1024 -23.19 -2.51 32.68
C VAL A 1024 -22.78 -3.96 32.45
N LYS A 1025 -22.66 -4.35 31.18
CA LYS A 1025 -22.67 -5.75 30.72
C LYS A 1025 -21.30 -6.46 30.79
N ARG A 1026 -21.37 -7.80 30.82
CA ARG A 1026 -20.27 -8.74 30.51
C ARG A 1026 -19.88 -8.70 29.02
N PRO A 1027 -18.74 -9.30 28.64
CA PRO A 1027 -18.73 -10.68 28.14
C PRO A 1027 -17.83 -11.59 29.01
N PHE A 1028 -18.26 -12.79 29.43
CA PHE A 1028 -18.37 -14.06 28.68
C PHE A 1028 -17.02 -14.70 28.32
N GLY A 1029 -16.69 -15.77 29.05
CA GLY A 1029 -15.88 -16.89 28.56
C GLY A 1029 -16.77 -18.13 28.44
N SER A 1030 -16.41 -19.07 27.56
CA SER A 1030 -17.18 -20.30 27.31
C SER A 1030 -16.82 -21.44 28.28
N SER A 1031 -17.78 -22.34 28.50
CA SER A 1031 -17.67 -23.52 29.34
C SER A 1031 -16.87 -24.66 28.70
N GLY A 1032 -16.24 -25.48 29.54
CA GLY A 1032 -15.89 -26.87 29.24
C GLY A 1032 -16.35 -27.77 30.38
N PHE A 1033 -17.13 -28.80 30.05
CA PHE A 1033 -17.57 -29.88 30.95
C PHE A 1033 -17.23 -31.21 30.26
N PRO A 1034 -16.67 -32.19 30.98
CA PRO A 1034 -16.78 -33.60 30.64
C PRO A 1034 -17.77 -34.32 31.58
N SER A 1035 -18.26 -35.48 31.15
CA SER A 1035 -19.40 -36.19 31.76
C SER A 1035 -19.07 -37.64 32.13
N ARG A 1036 -19.88 -38.20 33.06
CA ARG A 1036 -20.19 -39.62 33.30
C ARG A 1036 -21.35 -39.63 34.32
N ILE A 1037 -22.29 -40.59 34.36
CA ILE A 1037 -22.23 -42.01 33.98
C ILE A 1037 -23.63 -42.53 33.53
N SER A 1038 -23.66 -43.64 32.78
CA SER A 1038 -24.77 -44.58 32.52
C SER A 1038 -26.14 -44.08 32.02
N SER A 1039 -26.61 -44.68 30.91
CA SER A 1039 -27.61 -45.76 31.01
C SER A 1039 -27.60 -46.64 29.75
N GLY A 1040 -27.98 -47.91 29.91
CA GLY A 1040 -28.21 -48.87 28.83
C GLY A 1040 -29.52 -49.61 29.08
N LEU A 1041 -30.24 -49.97 28.02
CA LEU A 1041 -31.51 -50.70 28.06
C LEU A 1041 -31.25 -52.21 28.30
N SER A 1042 -32.21 -53.10 28.58
CA SER A 1042 -33.65 -53.09 28.26
C SER A 1042 -34.42 -54.06 29.18
N ASP A 1043 -35.76 -53.98 29.24
CA ASP A 1043 -36.60 -55.19 29.23
C ASP A 1043 -38.10 -54.93 28.88
N ASP A 1044 -38.43 -55.29 27.63
CA ASP A 1044 -39.61 -56.05 27.15
C ASP A 1044 -40.88 -56.23 28.04
N ARG A 1045 -42.05 -55.69 27.62
CA ARG A 1045 -43.34 -56.42 27.34
C ARG A 1045 -44.65 -55.60 27.47
N LYS A 1046 -45.56 -55.86 26.51
CA LYS A 1046 -47.05 -55.95 26.54
C LYS A 1046 -47.85 -54.81 27.25
N TYR A 1047 -48.94 -54.28 26.69
CA TYR A 1047 -49.84 -54.79 25.64
C TYR A 1047 -50.00 -53.79 24.47
#